data_AF-A0A9W7BT71-F1
#
_entry.id   AF-A0A9W7BT71-F1
#
_cell.length_a   1.000
_cell.length_b   1.000
_cell.length_c   1.000
_cell.angle_alpha   90.00
_cell.angle_beta   90.00
_cell.angle_gamma   90.00
#
_symmetry.space_group_name_H-M   'P 1'
#
loop_
_entity.id
_entity.type
_entity.pdbx_description
1 polymer ?
#
loop_
_entity_poly.entity_id
_entity_poly.type
_entity_poly.pdbx_seq_one_letter_code
_entity_poly.pdbx_strand_id
1 'polypeptide(L)'
;MESTRLVRYLKQFEDGFKRAPRLLQACSDQSTVNTIVGQLASRSKHPNATSALSTLYGRNGHPKFIGLAYLLLLKFESADGIYSIVERVQDRIHRCSSAQKQAYTLTVTQGAHLMVCRGQPLQSTLWDEELARSQILESNSSIQDSTVGSPNIIPGMRYCVTAEERQAMMRIQEIIEDYLETHKENAFMSAFHEPARWYYDVSGNHHHRDHVDVHGLNGWLCLIRGWFGAQIPIIPESSDGDVFKGCSDVWAGMSSAAWDVFKADKNFGKSYKGLTKQLKSQMVTNKKFGSNFNSGRDTGFTGPNARHMENEAKKKKKMYRPYCEKFAYFFRLQFLVKKLFEVLNAEEKAEHIGFRQCCNVLFPIFCERELKVRQAPDFLEFFYDEMLMNLDIHKAARFFWWLGVIKKDYTTPIKADELDPQYHVHECGKCGCLPSPPGKFCDQCGDKIAANWDEEEAFFGESKEADLKPPARNSKSPKRPQAPPPKKTKRRPSPRIALEPLDKPPTPPTPPHSEEEQAVHADCIKCGLAPVAPFKFCIGCGDNLSKQREAEAEKKPAAAKKAAHTARTICVVEGCGCDLFPPANFCHQCGAKQPMKVKSKPRPVTPPATPLPPVVVEEEVEDPMTCPICMEVKSSTMQIPHWQAKGNISGHKMCMDCAKQYNKNECPFCHEVSIKEELLTMIQDFIRAVSSSGGDPNRAAALAERWQWFEMEFSTNVSVVHRVCKLVLEDAQFEKHLRAGVRDRSSWIRDANGLIFRWRSLSKDGKLDVSEEIKEVLELAYKLSVSLLKGVGANGHHMGAFYSQALAVWLAAFQGQDDGPTLKRMVKHAGKIIIEMYQKGKSGNGNLKREVRERIVAEYSQIFSSTMFGGEDQDPVHKAFYC
;
A
#
# COMPACT_ATOMS: atom_id res chain seq x y z
N MET A 1 4.76 20.86 16.38
CA MET A 1 4.82 19.49 15.82
C MET A 1 4.50 18.49 16.93
N GLU A 2 3.35 18.67 17.59
CA GLU A 2 2.79 17.71 18.57
C GLU A 2 1.69 16.85 17.94
N SER A 3 1.32 17.10 16.68
CA SER A 3 0.28 16.35 15.99
C SER A 3 0.85 15.04 15.47
N THR A 4 0.66 13.98 16.22
CA THR A 4 0.56 12.65 15.65
C THR A 4 -0.91 12.31 15.47
N ARG A 5 -1.21 11.45 14.51
CA ARG A 5 -2.54 10.83 14.35
C ARG A 5 -3.12 10.33 15.69
N LEU A 6 -2.25 9.77 16.55
CA LEU A 6 -2.63 9.34 17.89
C LEU A 6 -3.11 10.49 18.79
N VAL A 7 -2.43 11.64 18.80
CA VAL A 7 -2.87 12.80 19.60
C VAL A 7 -4.23 13.30 19.13
N ARG A 8 -4.47 13.34 17.81
CA ARG A 8 -5.79 13.65 17.26
C ARG A 8 -6.83 12.64 17.73
N TYR A 9 -6.53 11.36 17.66
CA TYR A 9 -7.43 10.29 18.12
C TYR A 9 -7.74 10.37 19.61
N LEU A 10 -6.75 10.64 20.45
CA LEU A 10 -6.95 10.85 21.88
C LEU A 10 -7.86 12.06 22.14
N LYS A 11 -7.64 13.17 21.43
CA LYS A 11 -8.53 14.35 21.52
C LYS A 11 -9.96 14.01 21.07
N GLN A 12 -10.12 13.25 19.99
CA GLN A 12 -11.44 12.80 19.54
C GLN A 12 -12.13 11.91 20.59
N PHE A 13 -11.40 11.02 21.25
CA PHE A 13 -11.92 10.23 22.37
C PHE A 13 -12.35 11.12 23.54
N GLU A 14 -11.54 12.11 23.92
CA GLU A 14 -11.88 13.07 24.97
C GLU A 14 -13.13 13.89 24.62
N ASP A 15 -13.24 14.36 23.39
CA ASP A 15 -14.41 15.09 22.94
C ASP A 15 -15.65 14.19 22.89
N GLY A 16 -15.47 12.91 22.52
CA GLY A 16 -16.51 11.88 22.64
C GLY A 16 -16.98 11.68 24.08
N PHE A 17 -16.06 11.62 25.03
CA PHE A 17 -16.36 11.52 26.46
C PHE A 17 -17.06 12.75 27.03
N LYS A 18 -16.69 13.96 26.59
CA LYS A 18 -17.39 15.20 26.99
C LYS A 18 -18.85 15.17 26.55
N ARG A 19 -19.14 14.63 25.36
CA ARG A 19 -20.51 14.49 24.83
C ARG A 19 -21.29 13.34 25.47
N ALA A 20 -20.61 12.26 25.84
CA ALA A 20 -21.21 11.10 26.47
C ALA A 20 -20.52 10.76 27.81
N PRO A 21 -20.82 11.48 28.91
CA PRO A 21 -20.20 11.23 30.21
C PRO A 21 -20.42 9.80 30.73
N ARG A 22 -21.56 9.18 30.40
CA ARG A 22 -21.84 7.76 30.73
C ARG A 22 -20.90 6.81 30.01
N LEU A 23 -20.47 7.14 28.79
CA LEU A 23 -19.47 6.37 28.06
C LEU A 23 -18.12 6.43 28.77
N LEU A 24 -17.72 7.61 29.24
CA LEU A 24 -16.49 7.77 30.03
C LEU A 24 -16.54 6.91 31.29
N GLN A 25 -17.66 6.93 32.01
CA GLN A 25 -17.86 6.10 33.20
C GLN A 25 -17.74 4.60 32.85
N ALA A 26 -18.44 4.14 31.81
CA ALA A 26 -18.37 2.75 31.34
C ALA A 26 -16.94 2.33 30.95
N CYS A 27 -16.23 3.17 30.19
CA CYS A 27 -14.86 2.86 29.76
C CYS A 27 -13.81 2.99 30.88
N SER A 28 -14.17 3.57 32.03
CA SER A 28 -13.30 3.69 33.20
C SER A 28 -13.63 2.67 34.29
N ASP A 29 -14.84 2.10 34.28
CA ASP A 29 -15.29 1.11 35.24
C ASP A 29 -14.71 -0.29 34.91
N GLN A 30 -13.95 -0.86 35.85
CA GLN A 30 -13.27 -2.14 35.65
C GLN A 30 -14.24 -3.29 35.38
N SER A 31 -15.40 -3.33 36.05
CA SER A 31 -16.40 -4.39 35.88
C SER A 31 -16.98 -4.37 34.46
N THR A 32 -17.34 -3.17 34.01
CA THR A 32 -17.83 -2.91 32.65
C THR A 32 -16.80 -3.31 31.61
N VAL A 33 -15.55 -2.88 31.76
CA VAL A 33 -14.49 -3.23 30.80
C VAL A 33 -14.19 -4.72 30.80
N ASN A 34 -14.25 -5.40 31.96
CA ASN A 34 -14.12 -6.87 32.00
C ASN A 34 -15.21 -7.58 31.19
N THR A 35 -16.43 -7.03 31.18
CA THR A 35 -17.51 -7.54 30.32
C THR A 35 -17.20 -7.34 28.84
N ILE A 36 -16.71 -6.16 28.45
CA ILE A 36 -16.27 -5.87 27.07
C ILE A 36 -15.13 -6.82 26.66
N VAL A 37 -14.14 -7.01 27.53
CA VAL A 37 -13.00 -7.92 27.31
C VAL A 37 -13.47 -9.36 27.14
N GLY A 38 -14.42 -9.83 27.95
CA GLY A 38 -14.99 -11.17 27.81
C GLY A 38 -15.69 -11.38 26.46
N GLN A 39 -16.42 -10.37 26.00
CA GLN A 39 -17.08 -10.40 24.68
C GLN A 39 -16.07 -10.39 23.53
N LEU A 40 -15.05 -9.53 23.59
CA LEU A 40 -13.95 -9.50 22.61
C LEU A 40 -13.19 -10.82 22.58
N ALA A 41 -12.85 -11.38 23.74
CA ALA A 41 -12.12 -12.63 23.85
C ALA A 41 -12.90 -13.78 23.21
N SER A 42 -14.19 -13.92 23.54
CA SER A 42 -15.09 -14.91 22.94
C SER A 42 -15.17 -14.77 21.43
N ARG A 43 -15.30 -13.53 20.92
CA ARG A 43 -15.39 -13.26 19.48
C ARG A 43 -14.09 -13.52 18.74
N SER A 44 -12.95 -13.18 19.35
CA SER A 44 -11.63 -13.43 18.78
C SER A 44 -11.30 -14.91 18.67
N LYS A 45 -11.83 -15.74 19.58
CA LYS A 45 -11.41 -17.15 19.76
C LYS A 45 -9.93 -17.35 20.06
N HIS A 46 -9.20 -16.29 20.42
CA HIS A 46 -7.80 -16.37 20.77
C HIS A 46 -7.66 -16.87 22.22
N PRO A 47 -6.90 -17.96 22.49
CA PRO A 47 -6.90 -18.64 23.80
C PRO A 47 -6.46 -17.75 24.97
N ASN A 48 -5.56 -16.80 24.71
CA ASN A 48 -5.02 -15.88 25.72
C ASN A 48 -5.64 -14.48 25.69
N ALA A 49 -6.74 -14.27 24.94
CA ALA A 49 -7.31 -12.94 24.73
C ALA A 49 -7.66 -12.23 26.04
N THR A 50 -8.38 -12.89 26.94
CA THR A 50 -8.83 -12.31 28.21
C THR A 50 -7.65 -11.82 29.05
N SER A 51 -6.60 -12.64 29.19
CA SER A 51 -5.40 -12.29 29.97
C SER A 51 -4.65 -11.12 29.36
N ALA A 52 -4.38 -11.16 28.04
CA ALA A 52 -3.65 -10.12 27.34
C ALA A 52 -4.38 -8.77 27.40
N LEU A 53 -5.69 -8.75 27.10
CA LEU A 53 -6.50 -7.54 27.06
C LEU A 53 -6.70 -6.93 28.46
N SER A 54 -6.94 -7.77 29.48
CA SER A 54 -7.07 -7.31 30.88
C SER A 54 -5.75 -6.74 31.40
N THR A 55 -4.63 -7.39 31.07
CA THR A 55 -3.30 -6.89 31.44
C THR A 55 -3.00 -5.53 30.81
N LEU A 56 -3.38 -5.33 29.54
CA LEU A 56 -3.21 -4.04 28.87
C LEU A 56 -4.08 -2.95 29.52
N TYR A 57 -5.32 -3.25 29.90
CA TYR A 57 -6.19 -2.29 30.58
C TYR A 57 -5.68 -1.90 31.97
N GLY A 58 -5.17 -2.86 32.74
CA GLY A 58 -4.70 -2.65 34.11
C GLY A 58 -3.31 -2.03 34.25
N ARG A 59 -2.56 -1.85 33.15
CA ARG A 59 -1.18 -1.34 33.19
C ARG A 59 -1.08 0.10 32.68
N ASN A 60 -0.13 0.83 33.28
CA ASN A 60 0.36 2.18 32.95
C ASN A 60 -0.16 2.75 31.62
N GLY A 61 -1.29 3.46 31.69
CA GLY A 61 -1.98 4.09 30.57
C GLY A 61 -3.21 4.84 31.05
N HIS A 62 -3.96 5.40 30.11
CA HIS A 62 -5.27 6.00 30.39
C HIS A 62 -6.36 4.93 30.11
N PRO A 63 -6.83 4.19 31.15
CA PRO A 63 -7.72 3.03 30.97
C PRO A 63 -8.97 3.37 30.15
N LYS A 64 -9.54 4.57 30.36
CA LYS A 64 -10.65 5.10 29.56
C LYS A 64 -10.47 4.98 28.05
N PHE A 65 -9.28 5.26 27.52
CA PHE A 65 -9.02 5.20 26.08
C PHE A 65 -8.93 3.76 25.56
N ILE A 66 -8.38 2.85 26.37
CA ILE A 66 -8.36 1.42 26.04
C ILE A 66 -9.77 0.84 26.10
N GLY A 67 -10.55 1.16 27.13
CA GLY A 67 -11.93 0.72 27.27
C GLY A 67 -12.79 1.14 26.07
N LEU A 68 -12.64 2.40 25.60
CA LEU A 68 -13.33 2.86 24.41
C LEU A 68 -12.82 2.17 23.13
N ALA A 69 -11.51 1.99 22.99
CA ALA A 69 -10.96 1.28 21.83
C ALA A 69 -11.46 -0.18 21.75
N TYR A 70 -11.52 -0.89 22.87
CA TYR A 70 -12.09 -2.23 22.96
C TYR A 70 -13.56 -2.27 22.56
N LEU A 71 -14.34 -1.30 23.03
CA LEU A 71 -15.76 -1.20 22.67
C LEU A 71 -15.95 -0.94 21.16
N LEU A 72 -15.11 -0.08 20.57
CA LEU A 72 -15.14 0.21 19.13
C LEU A 72 -14.74 -1.02 18.30
N LEU A 73 -13.71 -1.75 18.74
CA LEU A 73 -13.33 -3.04 18.14
C LEU A 73 -14.49 -4.03 18.19
N LEU A 74 -15.13 -4.17 19.35
CA LEU A 74 -16.25 -5.09 19.51
C LEU A 74 -17.42 -4.74 18.59
N LYS A 75 -17.69 -3.44 18.37
CA LYS A 75 -18.82 -3.00 17.56
C LYS A 75 -18.57 -3.09 16.06
N PHE A 76 -17.38 -2.68 15.61
CA PHE A 76 -17.11 -2.40 14.20
C PHE A 76 -16.08 -3.35 13.56
N GLU A 77 -15.24 -4.02 14.34
CA GLU A 77 -14.19 -4.89 13.79
C GLU A 77 -14.71 -6.32 13.57
N SER A 78 -14.18 -6.99 12.55
CA SER A 78 -14.46 -8.40 12.25
C SER A 78 -13.85 -9.33 13.31
N ALA A 79 -14.31 -10.59 13.38
CA ALA A 79 -13.73 -11.56 14.31
C ALA A 79 -12.22 -11.79 14.04
N ASP A 80 -11.84 -11.90 12.76
CA ASP A 80 -10.45 -12.09 12.35
C ASP A 80 -9.60 -10.84 12.60
N GLY A 81 -10.17 -9.65 12.38
CA GLY A 81 -9.53 -8.38 12.74
C GLY A 81 -9.23 -8.29 14.23
N ILE A 82 -10.20 -8.64 15.08
CA ILE A 82 -10.01 -8.70 16.53
C ILE A 82 -8.92 -9.73 16.89
N TYR A 83 -8.95 -10.94 16.31
CA TYR A 83 -7.91 -11.95 16.53
C TYR A 83 -6.51 -11.40 16.24
N SER A 84 -6.33 -10.78 15.07
CA SER A 84 -5.05 -10.18 14.65
C SER A 84 -4.55 -9.10 15.61
N ILE A 85 -5.45 -8.30 16.17
CA ILE A 85 -5.08 -7.25 17.14
C ILE A 85 -4.70 -7.89 18.48
N VAL A 86 -5.48 -8.86 18.96
CA VAL A 86 -5.21 -9.58 20.21
C VAL A 86 -3.86 -10.28 20.16
N GLU A 87 -3.55 -10.99 19.07
CA GLU A 87 -2.26 -11.66 18.87
C GLU A 87 -1.09 -10.66 18.97
N ARG A 88 -1.22 -9.51 18.28
CA ARG A 88 -0.23 -8.43 18.32
C ARG A 88 -0.08 -7.77 19.69
N VAL A 89 -1.17 -7.65 20.44
CA VAL A 89 -1.16 -7.14 21.83
C VAL A 89 -0.47 -8.16 22.74
N GLN A 90 -0.80 -9.43 22.63
CA GLN A 90 -0.22 -10.50 23.45
C GLN A 90 1.30 -10.59 23.27
N ASP A 91 1.79 -10.48 22.03
CA ASP A 91 3.22 -10.50 21.73
C ASP A 91 4.00 -9.42 22.49
N ARG A 92 3.33 -8.31 22.84
CA ARG A 92 3.94 -7.12 23.44
C ARG A 92 3.67 -6.95 24.92
N ILE A 93 2.48 -7.31 25.40
CA ILE A 93 2.00 -6.92 26.73
C ILE A 93 2.76 -7.60 27.88
N HIS A 94 3.30 -8.80 27.66
CA HIS A 94 4.08 -9.54 28.65
C HIS A 94 5.58 -9.21 28.61
N ARG A 95 6.00 -8.30 27.71
CA ARG A 95 7.39 -7.86 27.58
C ARG A 95 7.65 -6.58 28.39
N CYS A 96 8.77 -5.91 28.14
CA CYS A 96 9.17 -4.69 28.84
C CYS A 96 8.17 -3.52 28.64
N SER A 97 8.30 -2.44 29.43
CA SER A 97 7.38 -1.28 29.38
C SER A 97 7.30 -0.63 27.99
N SER A 98 8.40 -0.61 27.24
CA SER A 98 8.45 -0.15 25.85
C SER A 98 7.46 -0.91 24.96
N ALA A 99 7.51 -2.25 24.98
CA ALA A 99 6.61 -3.08 24.21
C ALA A 99 5.14 -2.89 24.67
N GLN A 100 4.90 -2.75 25.97
CA GLN A 100 3.56 -2.49 26.50
C GLN A 100 2.98 -1.16 25.98
N LYS A 101 3.79 -0.09 25.88
CA LYS A 101 3.40 1.19 25.28
C LYS A 101 3.07 1.07 23.79
N GLN A 102 3.77 0.20 23.07
CA GLN A 102 3.43 -0.10 21.68
C GLN A 102 2.08 -0.83 21.57
N ALA A 103 1.81 -1.79 22.47
CA ALA A 103 0.50 -2.45 22.53
C ALA A 103 -0.64 -1.45 22.80
N TYR A 104 -0.42 -0.51 23.73
CA TYR A 104 -1.35 0.59 23.97
C TYR A 104 -1.60 1.43 22.71
N THR A 105 -0.53 1.88 22.05
CA THR A 105 -0.60 2.72 20.85
C THR A 105 -1.35 2.02 19.72
N LEU A 106 -1.05 0.74 19.50
CA LEU A 106 -1.73 -0.10 18.51
C LEU A 106 -3.23 -0.17 18.76
N THR A 107 -3.63 -0.55 19.97
CA THR A 107 -5.05 -0.71 20.36
C THR A 107 -5.82 0.58 20.20
N VAL A 108 -5.30 1.69 20.76
CA VAL A 108 -5.98 3.00 20.70
C VAL A 108 -6.10 3.50 19.27
N THR A 109 -5.05 3.36 18.47
CA THR A 109 -5.04 3.80 17.07
C THR A 109 -6.08 3.03 16.26
N GLN A 110 -6.18 1.71 16.44
CA GLN A 110 -7.16 0.90 15.73
C GLN A 110 -8.59 1.23 16.16
N GLY A 111 -8.85 1.33 17.46
CA GLY A 111 -10.18 1.71 17.96
C GLY A 111 -10.62 3.06 17.42
N ALA A 112 -9.74 4.06 17.47
CA ALA A 112 -10.05 5.40 16.96
C ALA A 112 -10.23 5.44 15.44
N HIS A 113 -9.47 4.64 14.68
CA HIS A 113 -9.67 4.50 13.25
C HIS A 113 -11.07 3.97 12.92
N LEU A 114 -11.56 2.96 13.65
CA LEU A 114 -12.94 2.44 13.49
C LEU A 114 -14.02 3.48 13.80
N MET A 115 -13.74 4.40 14.72
CA MET A 115 -14.65 5.52 15.01
C MET A 115 -14.74 6.52 13.84
N VAL A 116 -13.65 6.69 13.08
CA VAL A 116 -13.57 7.61 11.94
C VAL A 116 -14.12 6.97 10.66
N CYS A 117 -13.71 5.74 10.33
CA CYS A 117 -14.01 5.11 9.04
C CYS A 117 -15.40 4.46 8.93
N ARG A 118 -16.20 4.49 10.01
CA ARG A 118 -17.62 4.09 10.06
C ARG A 118 -17.98 2.94 9.11
N GLY A 119 -17.51 1.74 9.44
CA GLY A 119 -18.10 0.52 8.89
C GLY A 119 -19.54 0.35 9.38
N GLN A 120 -20.32 -0.47 8.69
CA GLN A 120 -21.60 -0.92 9.25
C GLN A 120 -21.35 -1.61 10.60
N PRO A 121 -22.17 -1.35 11.63
CA PRO A 121 -22.01 -2.02 12.92
C PRO A 121 -22.21 -3.52 12.73
N LEU A 122 -21.21 -4.31 13.13
CA LEU A 122 -21.24 -5.77 13.02
C LEU A 122 -21.93 -6.42 14.21
N GLN A 123 -22.06 -5.69 15.32
CA GLN A 123 -22.64 -6.19 16.56
C GLN A 123 -23.33 -5.07 17.33
N SER A 124 -24.48 -5.38 17.92
CA SER A 124 -25.12 -4.50 18.91
C SER A 124 -24.45 -4.65 20.28
N THR A 125 -24.26 -3.55 20.98
CA THR A 125 -23.69 -3.51 22.33
C THR A 125 -24.62 -2.82 23.31
N LEU A 126 -24.44 -3.07 24.61
CA LEU A 126 -25.19 -2.38 25.67
C LEU A 126 -24.94 -0.86 25.69
N TRP A 127 -23.90 -0.39 25.01
CA TRP A 127 -23.46 1.00 24.96
C TRP A 127 -23.71 1.65 23.60
N ASP A 128 -24.58 1.06 22.77
CA ASP A 128 -24.84 1.58 21.43
C ASP A 128 -25.42 2.98 21.44
N GLU A 129 -26.29 3.27 22.41
CA GLU A 129 -26.86 4.60 22.60
C GLU A 129 -25.79 5.62 23.03
N GLU A 130 -24.93 5.26 23.99
CA GLU A 130 -23.81 6.08 24.43
C GLU A 130 -22.79 6.32 23.32
N LEU A 131 -22.48 5.30 22.53
CA LEU A 131 -21.62 5.41 21.35
C LEU A 131 -22.24 6.35 20.32
N ALA A 132 -23.53 6.19 20.01
CA ALA A 132 -24.23 7.07 19.09
C ALA A 132 -24.24 8.54 19.60
N ARG A 133 -24.41 8.78 20.89
CA ARG A 133 -24.32 10.12 21.49
C ARG A 133 -22.90 10.69 21.48
N SER A 134 -21.89 9.84 21.64
CA SER A 134 -20.48 10.25 21.53
C SER A 134 -20.10 10.63 20.09
N GLN A 135 -20.82 10.05 19.12
CA GLN A 135 -20.68 10.23 17.69
C GLN A 135 -21.63 11.34 17.20
N ILE A 136 -21.16 12.59 17.12
CA ILE A 136 -21.88 13.56 16.30
C ILE A 136 -21.63 13.25 14.82
N LEU A 137 -22.72 13.19 14.07
CA LEU A 137 -22.77 12.97 12.63
C LEU A 137 -22.04 14.05 11.81
N GLU A 138 -21.82 15.27 12.30
CA GLU A 138 -21.39 16.41 11.47
C GLU A 138 -20.61 17.52 12.22
N SER A 139 -19.76 17.21 13.20
CA SER A 139 -18.99 18.28 13.88
C SER A 139 -17.78 18.75 13.06
N ASN A 140 -18.02 19.20 11.82
CA ASN A 140 -17.15 20.10 11.05
C ASN A 140 -17.15 21.53 11.63
N SER A 141 -18.00 21.83 12.62
CA SER A 141 -18.18 23.18 13.18
C SER A 141 -17.17 23.58 14.27
N SER A 142 -16.59 22.66 15.05
CA SER A 142 -15.72 23.07 16.18
C SER A 142 -14.26 23.36 15.82
N ILE A 143 -13.80 23.01 14.61
CA ILE A 143 -12.47 23.43 14.12
C ILE A 143 -12.49 24.89 13.66
N GLN A 144 -13.68 25.46 13.39
CA GLN A 144 -13.81 26.82 12.85
C GLN A 144 -13.37 27.92 13.83
N ASP A 145 -13.57 27.75 15.15
CA ASP A 145 -13.32 28.86 16.11
C ASP A 145 -11.91 28.91 16.70
N SER A 146 -11.15 27.81 16.66
CA SER A 146 -9.81 27.78 17.28
C SER A 146 -8.67 28.18 16.33
N THR A 147 -8.96 28.46 15.07
CA THR A 147 -7.95 28.77 14.03
C THR A 147 -7.85 30.25 13.68
N VAL A 148 -8.79 31.09 14.12
CA VAL A 148 -8.75 32.55 13.94
C VAL A 148 -7.66 33.14 14.84
N GLY A 149 -6.42 33.14 14.35
CA GLY A 149 -5.24 33.68 15.05
C GLY A 149 -4.02 32.76 15.09
N SER A 150 -4.14 31.50 14.64
CA SER A 150 -2.96 30.63 14.54
C SER A 150 -2.08 31.08 13.37
N PRO A 151 -0.77 31.32 13.56
CA PRO A 151 0.15 31.69 12.47
C PRO A 151 0.35 30.58 11.42
N ASN A 152 -0.24 29.38 11.63
CA ASN A 152 -0.11 28.21 10.76
C ASN A 152 -1.43 27.87 10.03
N ILE A 153 -2.18 28.87 9.57
CA ILE A 153 -3.35 28.60 8.70
C ILE A 153 -2.85 27.99 7.38
N ILE A 154 -3.41 26.83 7.01
CA ILE A 154 -3.20 26.18 5.72
C ILE A 154 -3.53 27.19 4.61
N PRO A 155 -2.60 27.49 3.68
CA PRO A 155 -2.81 28.56 2.69
C PRO A 155 -4.14 28.43 1.93
N GLY A 156 -4.46 27.21 1.48
CA GLY A 156 -5.66 26.92 0.70
C GLY A 156 -6.97 27.07 1.46
N MET A 157 -6.98 26.84 2.77
CA MET A 157 -8.19 26.92 3.60
C MET A 157 -8.86 28.30 3.55
N ARG A 158 -8.08 29.36 3.28
CA ARG A 158 -8.59 30.74 3.16
C ARG A 158 -9.47 30.96 1.94
N TYR A 159 -9.36 30.08 0.94
CA TYR A 159 -10.10 30.16 -0.31
C TYR A 159 -11.29 29.19 -0.36
N CYS A 160 -11.43 28.30 0.61
CA CYS A 160 -12.58 27.40 0.72
C CYS A 160 -13.77 28.15 1.34
N VAL A 161 -14.67 28.63 0.49
CA VAL A 161 -15.84 29.45 0.85
C VAL A 161 -17.05 28.59 1.17
N THR A 162 -17.24 27.46 0.48
CA THR A 162 -18.40 26.59 0.68
C THR A 162 -18.14 25.54 1.77
N ALA A 163 -19.22 24.90 2.25
CA ALA A 163 -19.11 23.80 3.22
C ALA A 163 -18.42 22.58 2.60
N GLU A 164 -18.71 22.27 1.34
CA GLU A 164 -18.12 21.17 0.59
C GLU A 164 -16.61 21.34 0.42
N GLU A 165 -16.16 22.53 0.02
CA GLU A 165 -14.73 22.82 -0.15
C GLU A 165 -13.97 22.71 1.17
N ARG A 166 -14.56 23.19 2.27
CA ARG A 166 -13.98 23.04 3.61
C ARG A 166 -13.92 21.59 4.04
N GLN A 167 -14.95 20.80 3.75
CA GLN A 167 -14.97 19.37 4.03
C GLN A 167 -13.92 18.61 3.21
N ALA A 168 -13.78 18.93 1.92
CA ALA A 168 -12.74 18.37 1.06
C ALA A 168 -11.33 18.72 1.59
N MET A 169 -11.11 19.97 2.02
CA MET A 169 -9.85 20.40 2.62
C MET A 169 -9.58 19.69 3.96
N MET A 170 -10.59 19.47 4.79
CA MET A 170 -10.40 18.71 6.03
C MET A 170 -10.07 17.24 5.74
N ARG A 171 -10.81 16.61 4.82
CA ARG A 171 -10.60 15.22 4.43
C ARG A 171 -9.23 14.99 3.80
N ILE A 172 -8.78 15.89 2.93
CA ILE A 172 -7.44 15.76 2.32
C ILE A 172 -6.32 15.90 3.36
N GLN A 173 -6.48 16.74 4.39
CA GLN A 173 -5.52 16.83 5.50
C GLN A 173 -5.42 15.53 6.29
N GLU A 174 -6.55 14.87 6.56
CA GLU A 174 -6.56 13.56 7.25
C GLU A 174 -5.86 12.49 6.42
N ILE A 175 -6.13 12.44 5.12
CA ILE A 175 -5.48 11.52 4.18
C ILE A 175 -3.97 11.75 4.15
N ILE A 176 -3.55 13.02 4.06
CA ILE A 176 -2.12 13.39 4.03
C ILE A 176 -1.45 13.09 5.37
N GLU A 177 -2.11 13.35 6.51
CA GLU A 177 -1.57 13.00 7.83
C GLU A 177 -1.30 11.50 7.92
N ASP A 178 -2.26 10.66 7.49
CA ASP A 178 -2.12 9.20 7.49
C ASP A 178 -0.92 8.72 6.65
N TYR A 179 -0.83 9.25 5.42
CA TYR A 179 0.31 8.99 4.56
C TYR A 179 1.63 9.41 5.20
N LEU A 180 1.70 10.62 5.77
CA LEU A 180 2.95 11.15 6.36
C LEU A 180 3.41 10.34 7.57
N GLU A 181 2.51 9.78 8.37
CA GLU A 181 2.86 8.85 9.43
C GLU A 181 3.48 7.56 8.85
N THR A 182 2.85 6.97 7.83
CA THR A 182 3.41 5.81 7.11
C THR A 182 4.78 6.13 6.50
N HIS A 183 4.93 7.29 5.87
CA HIS A 183 6.18 7.73 5.24
C HIS A 183 7.29 7.92 6.27
N LYS A 184 6.97 8.54 7.42
CA LYS A 184 7.88 8.68 8.56
C LYS A 184 8.36 7.32 9.07
N GLU A 185 7.46 6.35 9.20
CA GLU A 185 7.79 4.98 9.59
C GLU A 185 8.68 4.29 8.54
N ASN A 186 8.35 4.37 7.26
CA ASN A 186 9.18 3.80 6.19
C ASN A 186 10.58 4.43 6.12
N ALA A 187 10.68 5.75 6.31
CA ALA A 187 11.96 6.45 6.41
C ALA A 187 12.76 6.01 7.64
N PHE A 188 12.10 5.81 8.77
CA PHE A 188 12.69 5.26 9.97
C PHE A 188 13.23 3.84 9.75
N MET A 189 12.42 2.98 9.12
CA MET A 189 12.78 1.61 8.81
C MET A 189 14.02 1.54 7.92
N SER A 190 14.07 2.38 6.89
CA SER A 190 15.14 2.42 5.89
C SER A 190 16.44 3.06 6.42
N ALA A 191 16.36 4.05 7.30
CA ALA A 191 17.52 4.80 7.78
C ALA A 191 18.12 4.25 9.09
N PHE A 192 17.32 3.59 9.94
CA PHE A 192 17.74 3.15 11.27
C PHE A 192 17.49 1.67 11.52
N HIS A 193 16.22 1.26 11.48
CA HIS A 193 15.79 -0.01 12.04
C HIS A 193 16.34 -1.22 11.28
N GLU A 194 16.03 -1.33 9.98
CA GLU A 194 16.43 -2.47 9.17
C GLU A 194 17.95 -2.51 8.92
N PRO A 195 18.65 -1.37 8.70
CA PRO A 195 20.11 -1.35 8.69
C PRO A 195 20.74 -1.86 9.98
N ALA A 196 20.21 -1.46 11.15
CA ALA A 196 20.73 -1.95 12.44
C ALA A 196 20.51 -3.46 12.59
N ARG A 197 19.32 -3.97 12.29
CA ARG A 197 19.03 -5.42 12.34
C ARG A 197 19.94 -6.21 11.42
N TRP A 198 20.08 -5.78 10.17
CA TRP A 198 20.96 -6.43 9.20
C TRP A 198 22.41 -6.43 9.66
N TYR A 199 22.91 -5.29 10.14
CA TYR A 199 24.27 -5.17 10.64
C TYR A 199 24.56 -6.13 11.80
N TYR A 200 23.66 -6.23 12.79
CA TYR A 200 23.81 -7.18 13.91
C TYR A 200 23.72 -8.63 13.46
N ASP A 201 22.85 -8.94 12.50
CA ASP A 201 22.71 -10.28 11.93
C ASP A 201 24.01 -10.75 11.25
N VAL A 202 24.59 -9.91 10.38
CA VAL A 202 25.88 -10.18 9.70
C VAL A 202 27.06 -10.17 10.68
N SER A 203 26.94 -9.44 11.79
CA SER A 203 27.93 -9.42 12.86
C SER A 203 27.85 -10.63 13.79
N GLY A 204 26.84 -11.49 13.64
CA GLY A 204 26.63 -12.68 14.48
C GLY A 204 26.06 -12.37 15.87
N ASN A 205 25.52 -11.17 16.10
CA ASN A 205 24.94 -10.76 17.37
C ASN A 205 23.41 -10.76 17.30
N HIS A 206 22.83 -11.96 17.29
CA HIS A 206 21.38 -12.16 17.18
C HIS A 206 20.62 -11.57 18.38
N HIS A 207 21.23 -11.55 19.58
CA HIS A 207 20.63 -10.89 20.75
C HIS A 207 20.36 -9.42 20.47
N HIS A 208 21.35 -8.66 19.99
CA HIS A 208 21.13 -7.25 19.66
C HIS A 208 20.18 -7.05 18.50
N ARG A 209 20.25 -7.92 17.47
CA ARG A 209 19.31 -7.90 16.34
C ARG A 209 17.86 -7.98 16.80
N ASP A 210 17.57 -8.84 17.77
CA ASP A 210 16.23 -9.09 18.32
C ASP A 210 15.83 -8.07 19.40
N HIS A 211 16.73 -7.17 19.78
CA HIS A 211 16.45 -6.05 20.66
C HIS A 211 16.38 -4.70 19.93
N VAL A 212 16.60 -4.65 18.61
CA VAL A 212 16.46 -3.42 17.81
C VAL A 212 15.02 -2.89 17.87
N ASP A 213 14.01 -3.76 17.82
CA ASP A 213 12.58 -3.44 17.85
C ASP A 213 12.02 -3.26 19.27
N VAL A 214 12.82 -3.55 20.30
CA VAL A 214 12.41 -3.48 21.71
C VAL A 214 13.05 -2.30 22.43
N HIS A 215 14.39 -2.30 22.54
CA HIS A 215 15.16 -1.30 23.28
C HIS A 215 15.85 -0.31 22.35
N GLY A 216 16.47 -0.81 21.28
CA GLY A 216 17.20 0.04 20.34
C GLY A 216 16.28 1.08 19.68
N LEU A 217 15.04 0.69 19.40
CA LEU A 217 13.96 1.53 18.89
C LEU A 217 13.79 2.82 19.69
N ASN A 218 13.80 2.73 21.03
CA ASN A 218 13.62 3.90 21.90
C ASN A 218 14.71 4.94 21.70
N GLY A 219 15.96 4.48 21.52
CA GLY A 219 17.08 5.34 21.17
C GLY A 219 16.83 6.01 19.83
N TRP A 220 16.62 5.25 18.77
CA TRP A 220 16.47 5.79 17.43
C TRP A 220 15.32 6.81 17.31
N LEU A 221 14.19 6.54 17.95
CA LEU A 221 13.05 7.48 18.02
C LEU A 221 13.40 8.75 18.80
N CYS A 222 14.09 8.62 19.95
CA CYS A 222 14.58 9.75 20.74
C CYS A 222 15.60 10.60 19.97
N LEU A 223 16.43 9.98 19.13
CA LEU A 223 17.36 10.68 18.24
C LEU A 223 16.60 11.58 17.27
N ILE A 224 15.58 11.05 16.60
CA ILE A 224 14.78 11.78 15.61
C ILE A 224 14.02 12.92 16.28
N ARG A 225 13.39 12.65 17.44
CA ARG A 225 12.71 13.68 18.23
C ARG A 225 13.66 14.79 18.66
N GLY A 226 14.85 14.42 19.14
CA GLY A 226 15.85 15.39 19.58
C GLY A 226 16.43 16.20 18.42
N TRP A 227 16.70 15.57 17.28
CA TRP A 227 17.31 16.24 16.13
C TRP A 227 16.30 17.08 15.35
N PHE A 228 15.16 16.52 14.97
CA PHE A 228 14.20 17.18 14.08
C PHE A 228 13.05 17.87 14.81
N GLY A 229 12.81 17.55 16.09
CA GLY A 229 11.56 17.91 16.75
C GLY A 229 10.35 17.19 16.13
N ALA A 230 10.60 16.06 15.45
CA ALA A 230 9.59 15.26 14.77
C ALA A 230 9.26 14.01 15.58
N GLN A 231 7.99 13.63 15.59
CA GLN A 231 7.49 12.43 16.24
C GLN A 231 7.03 11.44 15.15
N ILE A 232 7.54 10.22 15.23
CA ILE A 232 7.10 9.03 14.47
C ILE A 232 5.88 8.45 15.19
N PRO A 233 4.98 7.68 14.51
CA PRO A 233 3.78 7.12 15.13
C PRO A 233 4.09 5.96 16.13
N ILE A 234 5.25 6.03 16.80
CA ILE A 234 5.71 5.12 17.83
C ILE A 234 6.26 5.97 18.98
N ILE A 235 5.74 5.78 20.19
CA ILE A 235 6.15 6.56 21.37
C ILE A 235 7.34 5.84 22.03
N PRO A 236 8.51 6.48 22.15
CA PRO A 236 9.66 5.87 22.82
C PRO A 236 9.55 5.88 24.34
N GLU A 237 10.00 4.81 24.98
CA GLU A 237 10.35 4.78 26.40
C GLU A 237 11.62 5.59 26.63
N SER A 238 11.47 6.86 26.99
CA SER A 238 12.62 7.78 27.07
C SER A 238 13.56 7.45 28.24
N SER A 239 13.07 6.79 29.29
CA SER A 239 13.88 6.33 30.41
C SER A 239 14.54 4.97 30.19
N ASP A 240 14.41 4.37 28.99
CA ASP A 240 14.99 3.05 28.71
C ASP A 240 16.53 3.09 28.82
N GLY A 241 17.05 2.46 29.88
CA GLY A 241 18.48 2.33 30.16
C GLY A 241 19.17 1.21 29.38
N ASP A 242 18.37 0.32 28.77
CA ASP A 242 18.82 -0.81 27.96
C ASP A 242 18.89 -0.47 26.47
N VAL A 243 18.72 0.81 26.12
CA VAL A 243 18.78 1.32 24.73
C VAL A 243 20.02 0.85 23.95
N PHE A 244 21.15 0.59 24.62
CA PHE A 244 22.36 0.07 23.98
C PHE A 244 22.18 -1.31 23.33
N LYS A 245 21.18 -2.09 23.76
CA LYS A 245 20.77 -3.35 23.13
C LYS A 245 20.02 -3.03 21.84
N GLY A 246 20.69 -3.18 20.71
CA GLY A 246 20.13 -2.87 19.38
C GLY A 246 20.29 -1.43 18.91
N CYS A 247 21.00 -0.56 19.66
CA CYS A 247 21.36 0.80 19.22
C CYS A 247 22.86 1.05 19.41
N SER A 248 23.58 1.23 18.30
CA SER A 248 25.03 1.52 18.26
C SER A 248 25.40 2.26 16.97
N ASP A 249 26.66 2.65 16.80
CA ASP A 249 27.15 3.33 15.59
C ASP A 249 27.29 2.38 14.37
N VAL A 250 26.22 1.65 14.04
CA VAL A 250 26.15 0.68 12.93
C VAL A 250 26.52 1.29 11.57
N TRP A 251 26.24 2.57 11.31
CA TRP A 251 26.62 3.20 10.04
C TRP A 251 28.11 3.47 9.93
N ALA A 252 28.84 3.61 11.04
CA ALA A 252 30.31 3.61 11.01
C ALA A 252 30.89 2.23 10.68
N GLY A 253 30.09 1.16 10.80
CA GLY A 253 30.46 -0.21 10.45
C GLY A 253 29.99 -0.68 9.06
N MET A 254 29.32 0.17 8.29
CA MET A 254 28.76 -0.16 6.97
C MET A 254 29.36 0.72 5.86
N SER A 255 29.46 0.19 4.65
CA SER A 255 29.87 0.95 3.46
C SER A 255 28.74 1.81 2.89
N SER A 256 29.08 2.76 2.01
CA SER A 256 28.11 3.52 1.22
C SER A 256 27.25 2.63 0.32
N ALA A 257 27.77 1.49 -0.15
CA ALA A 257 27.02 0.55 -0.97
C ALA A 257 25.83 -0.07 -0.23
N ALA A 258 25.92 -0.29 1.08
CA ALA A 258 24.75 -0.69 1.88
C ALA A 258 23.67 0.41 1.86
N TRP A 259 24.09 1.67 2.00
CA TRP A 259 23.17 2.80 1.93
C TRP A 259 22.50 2.94 0.57
N ASP A 260 23.21 2.67 -0.53
CA ASP A 260 22.63 2.68 -1.88
C ASP A 260 21.50 1.65 -2.03
N VAL A 261 21.60 0.50 -1.34
CA VAL A 261 20.52 -0.49 -1.28
C VAL A 261 19.34 0.02 -0.46
N PHE A 262 19.57 0.52 0.77
CA PHE A 262 18.48 0.95 1.66
C PHE A 262 17.78 2.23 1.20
N LYS A 263 18.47 3.14 0.50
CA LYS A 263 17.89 4.40 0.01
C LYS A 263 17.13 4.25 -1.31
N ALA A 264 17.26 3.11 -1.98
CA ALA A 264 16.63 2.88 -3.27
C ALA A 264 15.11 2.93 -3.14
N ASP A 265 14.46 3.58 -4.10
CA ASP A 265 13.03 3.85 -4.05
C ASP A 265 12.17 2.58 -3.88
N LYS A 266 12.50 1.54 -4.66
CA LYS A 266 11.88 0.21 -4.59
C LYS A 266 12.12 -0.55 -3.28
N ASN A 267 13.06 -0.09 -2.44
CA ASN A 267 13.41 -0.72 -1.17
C ASN A 267 12.92 0.09 0.03
N PHE A 268 12.29 1.24 -0.20
CA PHE A 268 11.80 2.13 0.86
C PHE A 268 10.83 1.39 1.80
N GLY A 269 11.17 1.37 3.09
CA GLY A 269 10.40 0.72 4.15
C GLY A 269 10.49 -0.81 4.18
N LYS A 270 11.19 -1.46 3.23
CA LYS A 270 11.26 -2.92 3.16
C LYS A 270 12.15 -3.50 4.25
N SER A 271 11.76 -4.67 4.76
CA SER A 271 12.61 -5.42 5.68
C SER A 271 13.90 -5.89 5.00
N TYR A 272 15.03 -5.87 5.72
CA TYR A 272 16.31 -6.32 5.20
C TYR A 272 16.28 -7.79 4.72
N LYS A 273 15.38 -8.63 5.29
CA LYS A 273 15.18 -10.01 4.84
C LYS A 273 14.71 -10.09 3.38
N GLY A 274 13.92 -9.12 2.94
CA GLY A 274 13.51 -8.95 1.54
C GLY A 274 14.61 -8.39 0.64
N LEU A 275 15.73 -7.92 1.21
CA LEU A 275 16.86 -7.31 0.50
C LEU A 275 18.09 -8.22 0.43
N THR A 276 17.99 -9.47 0.88
CA THR A 276 19.12 -10.43 1.00
C THR A 276 19.89 -10.68 -0.30
N LYS A 277 19.24 -10.56 -1.46
CA LYS A 277 19.94 -10.68 -2.77
C LYS A 277 20.84 -9.47 -3.09
N GLN A 278 20.51 -8.31 -2.53
CA GLN A 278 21.18 -7.03 -2.80
C GLN A 278 22.21 -6.71 -1.71
N LEU A 279 21.85 -6.97 -0.45
CA LEU A 279 22.72 -6.80 0.71
C LEU A 279 23.72 -7.94 0.80
N LYS A 280 25.01 -7.60 0.76
CA LYS A 280 26.10 -8.58 0.79
C LYS A 280 26.96 -8.35 2.03
N SER A 281 27.45 -9.43 2.65
CA SER A 281 28.17 -9.36 3.93
C SER A 281 29.40 -8.46 3.91
N GLN A 282 30.09 -8.34 2.78
CA GLN A 282 31.24 -7.43 2.61
C GLN A 282 30.89 -5.94 2.67
N MET A 283 29.61 -5.58 2.63
CA MET A 283 29.17 -4.21 2.85
C MET A 283 29.24 -3.83 4.35
N VAL A 284 29.43 -4.80 5.25
CA VAL A 284 29.82 -4.57 6.66
C VAL A 284 31.35 -4.47 6.72
N THR A 285 31.85 -3.23 6.82
CA THR A 285 33.29 -2.92 6.78
C THR A 285 33.96 -3.03 8.14
N ASN A 286 33.20 -2.91 9.22
CA ASN A 286 33.73 -3.01 10.58
C ASN A 286 32.68 -3.55 11.54
N LYS A 287 32.91 -4.75 12.10
CA LYS A 287 31.98 -5.42 13.02
C LYS A 287 32.08 -4.95 14.48
N LYS A 288 33.06 -4.11 14.84
CA LYS A 288 33.32 -3.72 16.25
C LYS A 288 32.13 -3.05 16.94
N PHE A 289 31.27 -2.38 16.17
CA PHE A 289 30.08 -1.69 16.69
C PHE A 289 28.92 -2.65 16.97
N GLY A 290 29.06 -3.94 16.66
CA GLY A 290 28.04 -4.96 16.88
C GLY A 290 28.54 -6.25 17.52
N SER A 291 29.85 -6.47 17.57
CA SER A 291 30.45 -7.69 18.14
C SER A 291 30.47 -7.71 19.68
N ASN A 292 30.50 -6.55 20.33
CA ASN A 292 30.48 -6.45 21.80
C ASN A 292 29.05 -6.20 22.31
N PHE A 293 28.66 -6.89 23.38
CA PHE A 293 27.39 -6.76 24.09
C PHE A 293 27.13 -5.32 24.57
N ASN A 294 28.17 -4.59 24.97
CA ASN A 294 28.05 -3.20 25.41
C ASN A 294 28.45 -2.17 24.34
N SER A 295 28.59 -2.57 23.07
CA SER A 295 29.11 -1.70 22.00
C SER A 295 28.44 -0.34 21.89
N GLY A 296 27.12 -0.23 22.05
CA GLY A 296 26.41 1.06 22.05
C GLY A 296 26.81 2.00 23.21
N ARG A 297 27.04 1.44 24.40
CA ARG A 297 27.44 2.17 25.60
C ARG A 297 28.95 2.47 25.60
N ASP A 298 29.76 1.49 25.28
CA ASP A 298 31.24 1.57 25.32
C ASP A 298 31.78 2.56 24.28
N THR A 299 31.08 2.73 23.16
CA THR A 299 31.42 3.73 22.13
C THR A 299 30.90 5.14 22.46
N GLY A 300 30.17 5.30 23.56
CA GLY A 300 29.52 6.55 23.94
C GLY A 300 28.39 6.97 23.00
N PHE A 301 27.86 6.05 22.18
CA PHE A 301 26.82 6.34 21.20
C PHE A 301 25.46 6.60 21.83
N THR A 302 25.04 5.74 22.77
CA THR A 302 23.72 5.84 23.39
C THR A 302 23.72 6.61 24.72
N GLY A 303 24.84 6.59 25.43
CA GLY A 303 24.92 7.10 26.81
C GLY A 303 24.12 6.23 27.79
N PRO A 304 23.62 6.82 28.92
CA PRO A 304 22.94 6.04 29.97
C PRO A 304 21.51 5.60 29.63
N ASN A 305 20.78 6.32 28.78
CA ASN A 305 19.39 6.00 28.39
C ASN A 305 18.96 6.75 27.11
N ALA A 306 17.79 6.41 26.58
CA ALA A 306 17.26 7.03 25.35
C ALA A 306 17.08 8.55 25.45
N ARG A 307 16.65 9.09 26.61
CA ARG A 307 16.51 10.54 26.87
C ARG A 307 17.84 11.28 26.79
N HIS A 308 18.93 10.67 27.24
CA HIS A 308 20.26 11.25 27.06
C HIS A 308 20.58 11.42 25.58
N MET A 309 20.31 10.38 24.77
CA MET A 309 20.52 10.42 23.34
C MET A 309 19.70 11.53 22.66
N GLU A 310 18.44 11.73 23.08
CA GLU A 310 17.61 12.86 22.63
C GLU A 310 18.25 14.21 22.95
N ASN A 311 18.73 14.39 24.19
CA ASN A 311 19.35 15.64 24.62
C ASN A 311 20.64 15.94 23.84
N GLU A 312 21.45 14.93 23.56
CA GLU A 312 22.66 15.06 22.75
C GLU A 312 22.33 15.32 21.27
N ALA A 313 21.25 14.73 20.74
CA ALA A 313 20.73 15.03 19.41
C ALA A 313 20.21 16.48 19.29
N LYS A 314 19.56 17.02 20.33
CA LYS A 314 19.16 18.45 20.40
C LYS A 314 20.37 19.38 20.31
N LYS A 315 21.49 19.00 20.92
CA LYS A 315 22.78 19.70 20.84
C LYS A 315 23.51 19.51 19.50
N LYS A 316 22.93 18.76 18.55
CA LYS A 316 23.49 18.49 17.22
C LYS A 316 24.86 17.83 17.26
N LYS A 317 25.07 16.88 18.20
CA LYS A 317 26.33 16.13 18.33
C LYS A 317 26.72 15.48 16.99
N LYS A 318 27.95 15.72 16.54
CA LYS A 318 28.44 15.35 15.19
C LYS A 318 28.22 13.88 14.83
N MET A 319 28.32 12.98 15.81
CA MET A 319 28.15 11.53 15.60
C MET A 319 26.76 11.11 15.11
N TYR A 320 25.69 11.87 15.42
CA TYR A 320 24.34 11.55 14.97
C TYR A 320 24.02 12.11 13.58
N ARG A 321 24.89 12.99 13.04
CA ARG A 321 24.67 13.63 11.75
C ARG A 321 24.47 12.62 10.60
N PRO A 322 25.27 11.55 10.45
CA PRO A 322 25.10 10.59 9.35
C PRO A 322 23.75 9.87 9.38
N TYR A 323 23.19 9.67 10.57
CA TYR A 323 21.88 9.06 10.78
C TYR A 323 20.76 10.01 10.37
N CYS A 324 20.86 11.27 10.84
CA CYS A 324 19.88 12.30 10.54
C CYS A 324 19.86 12.64 9.05
N GLU A 325 21.01 12.70 8.38
CA GLU A 325 21.08 12.94 6.94
C GLU A 325 20.43 11.80 6.13
N LYS A 326 20.58 10.55 6.57
CA LYS A 326 19.90 9.39 5.94
C LYS A 326 18.40 9.41 6.16
N PHE A 327 17.92 9.79 7.35
CA PHE A 327 16.49 9.98 7.58
C PHE A 327 15.93 11.12 6.72
N ALA A 328 16.59 12.28 6.73
CA ALA A 328 16.18 13.47 6.00
C ALA A 328 16.22 13.28 4.47
N TYR A 329 17.01 12.32 3.96
CA TYR A 329 17.03 11.96 2.55
C TYR A 329 15.63 11.68 2.00
N PHE A 330 14.82 10.94 2.75
CA PHE A 330 13.46 10.55 2.35
C PHE A 330 12.44 11.71 2.42
N PHE A 331 12.84 12.87 2.94
CA PHE A 331 12.03 14.09 3.00
C PHE A 331 12.51 15.16 2.00
N ARG A 332 13.45 14.82 1.12
CA ARG A 332 13.78 15.67 -0.02
C ARG A 332 12.57 15.82 -0.91
N LEU A 333 12.41 17.00 -1.50
CA LEU A 333 11.27 17.36 -2.34
C LEU A 333 10.98 16.28 -3.39
N GLN A 334 12.01 15.87 -4.13
CA GLN A 334 11.94 14.86 -5.18
C GLN A 334 11.45 13.48 -4.70
N PHE A 335 11.78 13.10 -3.47
CA PHE A 335 11.38 11.81 -2.92
C PHE A 335 9.97 11.88 -2.32
N LEU A 336 9.74 12.85 -1.44
CA LEU A 336 8.48 12.98 -0.71
C LEU A 336 7.32 13.34 -1.63
N VAL A 337 7.48 14.34 -2.50
CA VAL A 337 6.37 14.82 -3.35
C VAL A 337 5.94 13.76 -4.34
N LYS A 338 6.92 13.10 -4.98
CA LYS A 338 6.66 12.00 -5.90
C LYS A 338 5.84 10.92 -5.23
N LYS A 339 6.33 10.39 -4.11
CA LYS A 339 5.66 9.31 -3.39
C LYS A 339 4.33 9.73 -2.80
N LEU A 340 4.21 10.95 -2.29
CA LEU A 340 2.97 11.48 -1.73
C LEU A 340 1.90 11.55 -2.83
N PHE A 341 2.23 12.09 -3.99
CA PHE A 341 1.29 12.20 -5.10
C PHE A 341 0.89 10.82 -5.63
N GLU A 342 1.85 9.97 -5.98
CA GLU A 342 1.59 8.65 -6.58
C GLU A 342 0.76 7.75 -5.66
N VAL A 343 1.12 7.67 -4.38
CA VAL A 343 0.44 6.79 -3.41
C VAL A 343 -0.97 7.29 -3.07
N LEU A 344 -1.15 8.61 -2.95
CA LEU A 344 -2.47 9.17 -2.65
C LEU A 344 -3.40 9.11 -3.86
N ASN A 345 -2.88 9.37 -5.06
CA ASN A 345 -3.66 9.29 -6.30
C ASN A 345 -4.10 7.86 -6.63
N ALA A 346 -3.29 6.86 -6.29
CA ALA A 346 -3.64 5.46 -6.48
C ALA A 346 -4.76 4.97 -5.52
N GLU A 347 -4.97 5.66 -4.39
CA GLU A 347 -5.98 5.33 -3.38
C GLU A 347 -5.97 3.86 -2.92
N GLU A 348 -4.80 3.20 -2.94
CA GLU A 348 -4.67 1.75 -2.64
C GLU A 348 -5.06 1.39 -1.20
N LYS A 349 -4.95 2.35 -0.27
CA LYS A 349 -5.34 2.17 1.13
C LYS A 349 -6.72 2.74 1.38
N ALA A 350 -7.51 2.06 2.21
CA ALA A 350 -8.84 2.51 2.61
C ALA A 350 -8.82 3.93 3.21
N GLU A 351 -7.78 4.26 3.97
CA GLU A 351 -7.57 5.58 4.56
C GLU A 351 -7.44 6.69 3.51
N HIS A 352 -6.91 6.37 2.32
CA HIS A 352 -6.65 7.30 1.23
C HIS A 352 -7.84 7.48 0.29
N ILE A 353 -8.87 6.64 0.40
CA ILE A 353 -10.06 6.72 -0.45
C ILE A 353 -10.71 8.11 -0.35
N GLY A 354 -11.04 8.67 -1.51
CA GLY A 354 -11.65 9.99 -1.66
C GLY A 354 -10.62 11.11 -1.85
N PHE A 355 -9.33 10.81 -1.93
CA PHE A 355 -8.29 11.78 -2.28
C PHE A 355 -8.58 12.45 -3.63
N ARG A 356 -8.88 11.68 -4.67
CA ARG A 356 -9.19 12.23 -6.01
C ARG A 356 -10.46 13.06 -6.00
N GLN A 357 -11.49 12.59 -5.31
CA GLN A 357 -12.73 13.35 -5.13
C GLN A 357 -12.47 14.69 -4.44
N CYS A 358 -11.66 14.72 -3.37
CA CYS A 358 -11.26 15.97 -2.72
C CYS A 358 -10.45 16.86 -3.66
N CYS A 359 -9.54 16.29 -4.45
CA CYS A 359 -8.75 17.05 -5.42
C CYS A 359 -9.61 17.66 -6.51
N ASN A 360 -10.64 16.96 -7.02
CA ASN A 360 -11.57 17.51 -8.01
C ASN A 360 -12.33 18.74 -7.51
N VAL A 361 -12.60 18.81 -6.20
CA VAL A 361 -13.21 19.99 -5.56
C VAL A 361 -12.18 21.09 -5.36
N LEU A 362 -10.98 20.76 -4.88
CA LEU A 362 -9.99 21.74 -4.43
C LEU A 362 -9.09 22.29 -5.55
N PHE A 363 -8.85 21.52 -6.59
CA PHE A 363 -7.91 21.87 -7.66
C PHE A 363 -8.40 23.04 -8.52
N PRO A 364 -9.69 23.15 -8.90
CA PRO A 364 -10.20 24.34 -9.58
C PRO A 364 -9.97 25.62 -8.77
N ILE A 365 -10.14 25.55 -7.44
CA ILE A 365 -9.91 26.68 -6.52
C ILE A 365 -8.43 27.05 -6.50
N PHE A 366 -7.55 26.06 -6.45
CA PHE A 366 -6.11 26.27 -6.56
C PHE A 366 -5.75 26.94 -7.89
N CYS A 367 -6.27 26.46 -9.02
CA CYS A 367 -6.02 27.08 -10.33
C CYS A 367 -6.52 28.52 -10.38
N GLU A 368 -7.76 28.79 -9.96
CA GLU A 368 -8.36 30.13 -9.98
C GLU A 368 -7.60 31.10 -9.07
N ARG A 369 -7.34 30.68 -7.82
CA ARG A 369 -6.89 31.59 -6.76
C ARG A 369 -5.38 31.71 -6.66
N GLU A 370 -4.66 30.62 -6.91
CA GLU A 370 -3.21 30.59 -6.79
C GLU A 370 -2.51 30.76 -8.14
N LEU A 371 -3.03 30.13 -9.19
CA LEU A 371 -2.42 30.21 -10.53
C LEU A 371 -3.04 31.30 -11.42
N LYS A 372 -4.19 31.87 -11.01
CA LYS A 372 -4.98 32.82 -11.81
C LYS A 372 -5.41 32.26 -13.17
N VAL A 373 -5.71 30.96 -13.20
CA VAL A 373 -6.19 30.23 -14.38
C VAL A 373 -7.70 30.06 -14.29
N ARG A 374 -8.43 30.40 -15.36
CA ARG A 374 -9.90 30.39 -15.36
C ARG A 374 -10.50 29.03 -15.63
N GLN A 375 -9.95 28.31 -16.60
CA GLN A 375 -10.35 26.96 -16.93
C GLN A 375 -9.25 26.04 -16.42
N ALA A 376 -9.53 25.37 -15.30
CA ALA A 376 -8.59 24.40 -14.77
C ALA A 376 -8.46 23.26 -15.80
N PRO A 377 -7.23 22.89 -16.20
CA PRO A 377 -7.02 21.63 -16.92
C PRO A 377 -7.49 20.44 -16.06
N ASP A 378 -7.53 19.25 -16.64
CA ASP A 378 -7.73 18.06 -15.82
C ASP A 378 -6.66 17.97 -14.71
N PHE A 379 -7.07 17.48 -13.54
CA PHE A 379 -6.19 17.39 -12.37
C PHE A 379 -4.91 16.63 -12.70
N LEU A 380 -4.97 15.50 -13.40
CA LEU A 380 -3.79 14.69 -13.72
C LEU A 380 -2.98 15.31 -14.86
N GLU A 381 -3.64 15.79 -15.91
CA GLU A 381 -2.98 16.46 -17.04
C GLU A 381 -2.14 17.66 -16.59
N PHE A 382 -2.55 18.36 -15.52
CA PHE A 382 -1.75 19.46 -14.99
C PHE A 382 -0.41 19.00 -14.41
N PHE A 383 -0.41 17.90 -13.66
CA PHE A 383 0.75 17.45 -12.90
C PHE A 383 1.68 16.53 -13.69
N TYR A 384 1.20 15.89 -14.74
CA TYR A 384 2.05 15.07 -15.60
C TYR A 384 2.40 15.79 -16.90
N ASP A 385 3.36 15.22 -17.64
CA ASP A 385 3.61 15.59 -19.03
C ASP A 385 2.45 15.15 -19.95
N GLU A 386 2.47 15.58 -21.21
CA GLU A 386 1.42 15.28 -22.21
C GLU A 386 1.14 13.77 -22.36
N MET A 387 2.15 12.94 -22.09
CA MET A 387 2.06 11.47 -22.18
C MET A 387 1.63 10.81 -20.86
N LEU A 388 1.36 11.59 -19.80
CA LEU A 388 1.02 11.14 -18.45
C LEU A 388 2.07 10.19 -17.83
N MET A 389 3.34 10.34 -18.21
CA MET A 389 4.45 9.46 -17.81
C MET A 389 5.26 10.03 -16.66
N ASN A 390 5.55 11.33 -16.71
CA ASN A 390 6.47 11.98 -15.78
C ASN A 390 5.74 13.03 -14.94
N LEU A 391 5.74 12.83 -13.62
CA LEU A 391 5.19 13.78 -12.67
C LEU A 391 6.09 15.02 -12.57
N ASP A 392 5.53 16.20 -12.84
CA ASP A 392 6.13 17.48 -12.54
C ASP A 392 6.10 17.74 -11.03
N ILE A 393 7.25 17.45 -10.41
CA ILE A 393 7.46 17.60 -8.97
C ILE A 393 7.31 19.05 -8.51
N HIS A 394 7.60 20.04 -9.34
CA HIS A 394 7.50 21.44 -8.95
C HIS A 394 6.04 21.91 -8.92
N LYS A 395 5.24 21.51 -9.90
CA LYS A 395 3.79 21.75 -9.89
C LYS A 395 3.13 21.04 -8.71
N ALA A 396 3.42 19.75 -8.51
CA ALA A 396 2.88 18.98 -7.38
C ALA A 396 3.32 19.59 -6.03
N ALA A 397 4.58 20.01 -5.90
CA ALA A 397 5.07 20.68 -4.70
C ALA A 397 4.33 22.00 -4.42
N ARG A 398 4.01 22.77 -5.46
CA ARG A 398 3.24 24.00 -5.32
C ARG A 398 1.84 23.72 -4.78
N PHE A 399 1.17 22.72 -5.32
CA PHE A 399 -0.14 22.30 -4.83
C PHE A 399 -0.07 21.81 -3.37
N PHE A 400 0.91 20.99 -3.01
CA PHE A 400 1.08 20.54 -1.62
C PHE A 400 1.50 21.65 -0.65
N TRP A 401 2.17 22.71 -1.10
CA TRP A 401 2.35 23.91 -0.28
C TRP A 401 1.01 24.63 -0.04
N TRP A 402 0.17 24.74 -1.06
CA TRP A 402 -1.16 25.33 -0.93
C TRP A 402 -2.03 24.52 0.06
N LEU A 403 -1.89 23.19 0.05
CA LEU A 403 -2.43 22.28 1.05
C LEU A 403 -1.70 22.31 2.41
N GLY A 404 -0.67 23.15 2.61
CA GLY A 404 0.00 23.30 3.90
C GLY A 404 0.99 22.20 4.28
N VAL A 405 1.34 21.31 3.35
CA VAL A 405 2.28 20.19 3.57
C VAL A 405 3.73 20.63 3.41
N ILE A 406 3.99 21.43 2.37
CA ILE A 406 5.33 21.87 1.98
C ILE A 406 5.50 23.34 2.37
N LYS A 407 6.71 23.74 2.78
CA LYS A 407 6.99 25.18 3.01
C LYS A 407 7.17 25.90 1.68
N LYS A 408 6.69 27.14 1.61
CA LYS A 408 6.73 28.00 0.41
C LYS A 408 8.13 28.05 -0.23
N ASP A 409 9.18 28.12 0.59
CA ASP A 409 10.57 28.24 0.16
C ASP A 409 11.08 27.06 -0.68
N TYR A 410 10.40 25.91 -0.64
CA TYR A 410 10.73 24.74 -1.46
C TYR A 410 9.90 24.65 -2.74
N THR A 411 9.06 25.65 -3.02
CA THR A 411 8.26 25.69 -4.25
C THR A 411 8.85 26.70 -5.22
N THR A 412 8.99 26.29 -6.47
CA THR A 412 9.26 27.22 -7.56
C THR A 412 7.93 27.88 -7.95
N PRO A 413 7.86 29.21 -8.09
CA PRO A 413 6.71 29.83 -8.73
C PRO A 413 6.54 29.25 -10.13
N ILE A 414 5.35 28.75 -10.44
CA ILE A 414 5.00 28.36 -11.79
C ILE A 414 4.91 29.65 -12.60
N LYS A 415 5.70 29.76 -13.67
CA LYS A 415 5.65 30.96 -14.48
C LYS A 415 4.44 30.92 -15.39
N ALA A 416 3.89 32.08 -15.73
CA ALA A 416 2.73 32.15 -16.61
C ALA A 416 3.03 31.52 -17.99
N ASP A 417 4.21 31.71 -18.55
CA ASP A 417 4.64 31.12 -19.83
C ASP A 417 4.76 29.58 -19.81
N GLU A 418 4.79 28.95 -18.63
CA GLU A 418 4.78 27.49 -18.50
C GLU A 418 3.35 26.91 -18.47
N LEU A 419 2.33 27.77 -18.39
CA LEU A 419 0.93 27.40 -18.54
C LEU A 419 0.54 27.58 -20.01
N ASP A 420 -0.16 26.59 -20.56
CA ASP A 420 -0.64 26.64 -21.93
C ASP A 420 -1.45 27.94 -22.16
N PRO A 421 -1.12 28.71 -23.23
CA PRO A 421 -1.76 29.96 -23.54
C PRO A 421 -3.29 29.95 -23.53
N GLN A 422 -3.91 28.81 -23.85
CA GLN A 422 -5.36 28.66 -23.83
C GLN A 422 -5.98 28.89 -22.44
N TYR A 423 -5.17 28.83 -21.38
CA TYR A 423 -5.62 28.98 -19.99
C TYR A 423 -5.38 30.37 -19.40
N HIS A 424 -4.72 31.29 -20.13
CA HIS A 424 -4.42 32.63 -19.63
C HIS A 424 -5.64 33.54 -19.62
N VAL A 425 -5.79 34.28 -18.52
CA VAL A 425 -6.77 35.37 -18.43
C VAL A 425 -6.04 36.67 -18.71
N HIS A 426 -6.44 37.37 -19.76
CA HIS A 426 -6.04 38.76 -19.95
C HIS A 426 -6.79 39.63 -18.92
N GLU A 427 -6.05 40.20 -17.96
CA GLU A 427 -6.59 41.24 -17.08
C GLU A 427 -7.11 42.40 -17.95
N CYS A 428 -8.26 42.97 -17.59
CA CYS A 428 -8.76 44.14 -18.32
C CYS A 428 -7.71 45.25 -18.27
N GLY A 429 -7.22 45.68 -19.43
CA GLY A 429 -6.14 46.66 -19.54
C GLY A 429 -6.44 48.04 -18.91
N LYS A 430 -7.69 48.30 -18.55
CA LYS A 430 -8.13 49.57 -17.94
C LYS A 430 -8.33 49.50 -16.42
N CYS A 431 -8.97 48.46 -15.89
CA CYS A 431 -9.22 48.33 -14.44
C CYS A 431 -8.32 47.30 -13.73
N GLY A 432 -7.61 46.44 -14.46
CA GLY A 432 -6.88 45.30 -13.91
C GLY A 432 -7.76 44.18 -13.35
N CYS A 433 -9.07 44.25 -13.59
CA CYS A 433 -10.04 43.32 -13.05
C CYS A 433 -10.31 42.15 -14.00
N LEU A 434 -10.56 40.97 -13.43
CA LEU A 434 -10.79 39.72 -14.17
C LEU A 434 -12.21 39.71 -14.76
N PRO A 435 -12.42 39.33 -16.03
CA PRO A 435 -13.75 39.28 -16.64
C PRO A 435 -14.69 38.22 -16.07
N SER A 436 -15.99 38.53 -16.04
CA SER A 436 -17.06 37.56 -15.83
C SER A 436 -17.44 36.82 -17.12
N PRO A 437 -17.78 35.51 -17.08
CA PRO A 437 -18.24 34.80 -18.28
C PRO A 437 -19.77 34.95 -18.45
N PRO A 438 -20.31 35.14 -19.67
CA PRO A 438 -19.67 35.34 -20.97
C PRO A 438 -19.80 36.81 -21.43
N GLY A 439 -18.90 37.69 -20.99
CA GLY A 439 -18.91 39.10 -21.39
C GLY A 439 -17.75 39.46 -22.34
N LYS A 440 -18.05 40.12 -23.47
CA LYS A 440 -17.06 40.83 -24.30
C LYS A 440 -16.50 42.09 -23.60
N PHE A 441 -17.04 42.43 -22.44
CA PHE A 441 -16.79 43.66 -21.71
C PHE A 441 -16.51 43.36 -20.25
N CYS A 442 -15.64 44.18 -19.67
CA CYS A 442 -15.32 44.13 -18.25
C CYS A 442 -16.50 44.63 -17.39
N ASP A 443 -16.92 43.84 -16.41
CA ASP A 443 -18.05 44.17 -15.53
C ASP A 443 -17.85 45.43 -14.67
N GLN A 444 -16.61 45.81 -14.35
CA GLN A 444 -16.38 47.04 -13.56
C GLN A 444 -16.27 48.30 -14.41
N CYS A 445 -15.63 48.23 -15.58
CA CYS A 445 -15.32 49.44 -16.35
C CYS A 445 -15.99 49.49 -17.72
N GLY A 446 -16.73 48.44 -18.09
CA GLY A 446 -17.44 48.33 -19.36
C GLY A 446 -16.53 48.22 -20.58
N ASP A 447 -15.21 48.07 -20.40
CA ASP A 447 -14.26 48.13 -21.49
C ASP A 447 -14.15 46.79 -22.22
N LYS A 448 -13.95 46.84 -23.55
CA LYS A 448 -13.91 45.65 -24.39
C LYS A 448 -12.61 44.90 -24.14
N ILE A 449 -12.70 43.63 -23.77
CA ILE A 449 -11.50 42.84 -23.47
C ILE A 449 -10.98 42.32 -24.80
N ALA A 450 -9.80 42.77 -25.20
CA ALA A 450 -9.10 42.29 -26.38
C ALA A 450 -8.74 40.82 -26.14
N ALA A 451 -9.56 39.92 -26.65
CA ALA A 451 -9.32 38.51 -26.59
C ALA A 451 -9.01 38.04 -28.01
N ASN A 452 -7.84 37.42 -28.21
CA ASN A 452 -7.49 36.67 -29.41
C ASN A 452 -8.35 35.40 -29.46
N TRP A 453 -9.64 35.55 -29.76
CA TRP A 453 -10.52 34.42 -30.09
C TRP A 453 -10.39 34.23 -31.59
N ASP A 454 -10.13 32.99 -32.00
CA ASP A 454 -9.58 32.61 -33.29
C ASP A 454 -10.23 33.29 -34.50
N GLU A 455 -9.37 33.88 -35.34
CA GLU A 455 -9.66 34.36 -36.70
C GLU A 455 -9.70 33.19 -37.71
N GLU A 456 -10.23 32.01 -37.35
CA GLU A 456 -10.28 30.86 -38.27
C GLU A 456 -11.47 30.86 -39.25
N GLU A 457 -12.35 31.89 -39.24
CA GLU A 457 -13.43 32.03 -40.24
C GLU A 457 -13.26 33.19 -41.24
N ALA A 458 -12.05 33.72 -41.41
CA ALA A 458 -11.80 34.82 -42.37
C ALA A 458 -10.83 34.43 -43.49
N PHE A 459 -11.11 33.35 -44.22
CA PHE A 459 -10.41 33.02 -45.47
C PHE A 459 -11.25 33.38 -46.69
N PHE A 460 -11.52 34.67 -46.91
CA PHE A 460 -11.82 35.28 -48.22
C PHE A 460 -11.83 36.82 -48.07
N GLY A 461 -10.85 37.52 -48.65
CA GLY A 461 -10.92 38.98 -48.78
C GLY A 461 -9.57 39.68 -48.92
N GLU A 462 -9.33 40.21 -50.11
CA GLU A 462 -8.11 40.85 -50.58
C GLU A 462 -7.70 42.15 -49.84
N SER A 463 -6.37 42.33 -49.73
CA SER A 463 -5.59 43.57 -49.86
C SER A 463 -5.96 44.83 -49.05
N LYS A 464 -4.99 45.35 -48.27
CA LYS A 464 -4.20 46.53 -48.68
C LYS A 464 -3.12 46.88 -47.65
N GLU A 465 -1.96 47.24 -48.19
CA GLU A 465 -0.83 47.86 -47.52
C GLU A 465 -1.20 49.16 -46.79
N ALA A 466 -0.57 49.39 -45.63
CA ALA A 466 -0.15 50.71 -45.22
C ALA A 466 1.05 50.60 -44.26
N ASP A 467 2.19 51.12 -44.73
CA ASP A 467 3.35 51.53 -43.94
C ASP A 467 2.96 52.37 -42.72
N LEU A 468 3.66 52.20 -41.59
CA LEU A 468 4.10 53.32 -40.73
C LEU A 468 5.12 52.88 -39.65
N LYS A 469 6.15 53.71 -39.51
CA LYS A 469 7.39 53.60 -38.72
C LYS A 469 7.20 53.46 -37.19
N PRO A 470 8.18 52.88 -36.46
CA PRO A 470 8.19 52.86 -35.00
C PRO A 470 8.85 54.10 -34.39
N PRO A 471 8.35 54.67 -33.27
CA PRO A 471 9.11 55.62 -32.49
C PRO A 471 9.82 54.97 -31.29
N ALA A 472 11.12 55.25 -31.22
CA ALA A 472 11.99 55.49 -30.06
C ALA A 472 11.65 54.84 -28.70
N ARG A 473 12.55 53.93 -28.29
CA ARG A 473 12.81 53.53 -26.90
C ARG A 473 13.16 54.74 -26.03
N ASN A 474 12.45 54.94 -24.92
CA ASN A 474 12.88 55.80 -23.82
C ASN A 474 13.02 54.95 -22.55
N SER A 475 14.27 54.65 -22.19
CA SER A 475 14.63 53.90 -20.99
C SER A 475 14.84 54.86 -19.81
N LYS A 476 13.93 54.83 -18.83
CA LYS A 476 14.20 55.36 -17.48
C LYS A 476 13.63 54.41 -16.43
N SER A 477 14.50 53.57 -15.87
CA SER A 477 14.23 52.77 -14.67
C SER A 477 14.38 53.67 -13.42
N PRO A 478 13.44 53.69 -12.47
CA PRO A 478 13.65 54.37 -11.19
C PRO A 478 14.48 53.49 -10.23
N LYS A 479 15.46 54.14 -9.59
CA LYS A 479 16.32 53.58 -8.53
C LYS A 479 15.49 53.12 -7.33
N ARG A 480 15.78 51.90 -6.86
CA ARG A 480 15.25 51.28 -5.63
C ARG A 480 15.94 51.90 -4.39
N PRO A 481 15.23 52.30 -3.33
CA PRO A 481 15.85 52.84 -2.12
C PRO A 481 16.50 51.74 -1.27
N GLN A 482 17.70 52.03 -0.75
CA GLN A 482 18.46 51.17 0.17
C GLN A 482 17.84 51.21 1.57
N ALA A 483 17.70 50.04 2.19
CA ALA A 483 17.28 49.88 3.57
C ALA A 483 18.43 50.19 4.57
N PRO A 484 18.15 50.77 5.75
CA PRO A 484 19.18 51.09 6.74
C PRO A 484 19.63 49.85 7.53
N PRO A 485 20.87 49.84 8.06
CA PRO A 485 21.43 48.69 8.78
C PRO A 485 20.88 48.56 10.21
N PRO A 486 20.84 47.34 10.77
CA PRO A 486 20.24 47.09 12.09
C PRO A 486 21.16 47.53 13.24
N LYS A 487 20.56 48.24 14.21
CA LYS A 487 21.19 48.66 15.46
C LYS A 487 21.43 47.44 16.38
N LYS A 488 22.67 47.32 16.87
CA LYS A 488 23.09 46.34 17.89
C LYS A 488 22.48 46.70 19.25
N THR A 489 21.66 45.80 19.82
CA THR A 489 21.19 45.89 21.21
C THR A 489 22.13 45.14 22.16
N LYS A 490 22.60 45.85 23.20
CA LYS A 490 23.40 45.30 24.31
C LYS A 490 22.53 44.41 25.19
N ARG A 491 22.96 43.16 25.43
CA ARG A 491 22.36 42.24 26.40
C ARG A 491 22.70 42.68 27.83
N ARG A 492 21.67 42.82 28.68
CA ARG A 492 21.77 42.87 30.15
C ARG A 492 21.93 41.44 30.71
N PRO A 493 22.66 41.24 31.82
CA PRO A 493 22.71 39.95 32.51
C PRO A 493 21.52 39.79 33.47
N SER A 494 20.96 38.57 33.52
CA SER A 494 19.89 38.16 34.45
C SER A 494 20.45 37.84 35.85
N PRO A 495 19.66 38.02 36.92
CA PRO A 495 20.12 37.80 38.29
C PRO A 495 20.12 36.31 38.67
N ARG A 496 21.14 35.91 39.44
CA ARG A 496 21.26 34.61 40.10
C ARG A 496 20.22 34.51 41.22
N ILE A 497 19.37 33.49 41.17
CA ILE A 497 18.55 33.04 42.30
C ILE A 497 19.30 31.87 42.96
N ALA A 498 19.56 31.99 44.25
CA ALA A 498 20.12 30.93 45.09
C ALA A 498 19.02 29.89 45.40
N LEU A 499 19.36 28.61 45.30
CA LEU A 499 18.50 27.49 45.72
C LEU A 499 19.07 26.90 47.01
N GLU A 500 18.23 26.84 48.04
CA GLU A 500 18.44 26.09 49.27
C GLU A 500 18.30 24.57 49.04
N PRO A 501 18.90 23.71 49.89
CA PRO A 501 18.87 22.26 49.72
C PRO A 501 17.59 21.66 50.29
N LEU A 502 16.89 20.86 49.48
CA LEU A 502 15.74 20.05 49.88
C LEU A 502 16.18 18.71 50.45
N ASP A 503 15.61 18.37 51.62
CA ASP A 503 15.79 17.12 52.35
C ASP A 503 15.36 15.87 51.57
N LYS A 504 16.04 14.76 51.90
CA LYS A 504 15.81 13.41 51.33
C LYS A 504 14.42 12.87 51.70
N PRO A 505 13.69 12.22 50.77
CA PRO A 505 12.46 11.51 51.12
C PRO A 505 12.77 10.14 51.77
N PRO A 506 11.89 9.64 52.66
CA PRO A 506 12.06 8.37 53.36
C PRO A 506 11.76 7.17 52.46
N THR A 507 12.50 6.08 52.68
CA THR A 507 12.32 4.77 52.08
C THR A 507 10.97 4.13 52.47
N PRO A 508 10.24 3.49 51.53
CA PRO A 508 8.99 2.81 51.84
C PRO A 508 9.23 1.41 52.45
N PRO A 509 8.27 0.88 53.25
CA PRO A 509 8.39 -0.41 53.93
C PRO A 509 8.10 -1.59 53.00
N THR A 510 8.80 -2.69 53.24
CA THR A 510 8.64 -3.99 52.57
C THR A 510 7.32 -4.66 52.96
N PRO A 511 6.51 -5.20 52.02
CA PRO A 511 5.31 -5.94 52.36
C PRO A 511 5.62 -7.42 52.71
N PRO A 512 4.72 -8.10 53.45
CA PRO A 512 4.94 -9.45 53.95
C PRO A 512 4.71 -10.51 52.86
N HIS A 513 5.48 -11.59 52.94
CA HIS A 513 5.30 -12.79 52.12
C HIS A 513 4.08 -13.59 52.57
N SER A 514 3.22 -13.98 51.63
CA SER A 514 2.24 -15.05 51.76
C SER A 514 2.45 -16.07 50.63
N GLU A 515 2.57 -17.35 51.04
CA GLU A 515 1.99 -18.60 50.48
C GLU A 515 1.53 -18.61 49.00
N GLU A 516 1.65 -19.63 48.17
CA GLU A 516 2.12 -21.03 48.22
C GLU A 516 2.13 -21.44 46.73
N GLU A 517 3.23 -21.94 46.17
CA GLU A 517 3.22 -22.57 44.83
C GLU A 517 3.88 -23.95 44.93
N GLN A 518 3.05 -24.99 44.88
CA GLN A 518 3.46 -26.39 44.83
C GLN A 518 4.13 -26.70 43.49
N ALA A 519 5.47 -26.71 43.47
CA ALA A 519 6.24 -27.26 42.36
C ALA A 519 6.54 -28.74 42.62
N VAL A 520 6.13 -29.60 41.69
CA VAL A 520 6.46 -31.04 41.69
C VAL A 520 7.98 -31.20 41.54
N HIS A 521 8.67 -31.66 42.58
CA HIS A 521 10.11 -31.90 42.58
C HIS A 521 10.44 -33.23 41.90
N ALA A 522 11.32 -33.20 40.89
CA ALA A 522 11.91 -34.42 40.31
C ALA A 522 13.24 -34.73 41.01
N ASP A 523 13.43 -35.99 41.41
CA ASP A 523 14.62 -36.48 42.10
C ASP A 523 15.89 -36.37 41.22
N CYS A 524 17.04 -36.24 41.87
CA CYS A 524 18.32 -36.23 41.17
C CYS A 524 18.59 -37.59 40.52
N ILE A 525 18.83 -37.59 39.20
CA ILE A 525 19.01 -38.78 38.36
C ILE A 525 20.16 -39.68 38.85
N LYS A 526 21.17 -39.12 39.51
CA LYS A 526 22.37 -39.85 39.94
C LYS A 526 22.25 -40.44 41.36
N CYS A 527 21.54 -39.76 42.26
CA CYS A 527 21.48 -40.10 43.69
C CYS A 527 20.08 -40.56 44.14
N GLY A 528 19.02 -40.31 43.36
CA GLY A 528 17.62 -40.63 43.68
C GLY A 528 17.00 -39.80 44.81
N LEU A 529 17.73 -38.81 45.34
CA LEU A 529 17.29 -37.98 46.46
C LEU A 529 16.68 -36.67 45.99
N ALA A 530 15.63 -36.23 46.69
CA ALA A 530 14.97 -34.95 46.47
C ALA A 530 15.90 -33.76 46.81
N PRO A 531 15.92 -32.69 46.00
CA PRO A 531 16.76 -31.53 46.26
C PRO A 531 16.23 -30.69 47.44
N VAL A 532 17.14 -30.07 48.22
CA VAL A 532 16.78 -29.14 49.30
C VAL A 532 16.80 -27.71 48.76
N ALA A 533 15.64 -27.05 48.77
CA ALA A 533 15.54 -25.63 48.41
C ALA A 533 16.27 -24.76 49.46
N PRO A 534 16.95 -23.66 49.07
CA PRO A 534 16.97 -23.01 47.75
C PRO A 534 18.21 -23.27 46.88
N PHE A 535 19.01 -24.33 47.12
CA PHE A 535 20.31 -24.51 46.47
C PHE A 535 20.30 -25.54 45.32
N LYS A 536 20.97 -25.22 44.20
CA LYS A 536 21.02 -26.02 42.95
C LYS A 536 21.91 -27.28 42.99
N PHE A 537 22.11 -27.91 44.16
CA PHE A 537 23.04 -29.03 44.36
C PHE A 537 22.33 -30.25 45.01
N CYS A 538 22.55 -31.50 44.53
CA CYS A 538 22.09 -32.72 45.27
C CYS A 538 22.97 -32.91 46.50
N ILE A 539 22.38 -32.96 47.71
CA ILE A 539 23.11 -33.20 48.96
C ILE A 539 23.80 -34.57 48.96
N GLY A 540 23.19 -35.58 48.34
CA GLY A 540 23.75 -36.93 48.28
C GLY A 540 24.98 -37.10 47.38
N CYS A 541 25.18 -36.25 46.36
CA CYS A 541 26.30 -36.41 45.44
C CYS A 541 27.10 -35.13 45.16
N GLY A 542 26.71 -33.99 45.73
CA GLY A 542 27.39 -32.69 45.57
C GLY A 542 27.29 -32.08 44.16
N ASP A 543 26.63 -32.76 43.22
CA ASP A 543 26.58 -32.31 41.82
C ASP A 543 25.55 -31.19 41.62
N ASN A 544 25.90 -30.27 40.72
CA ASN A 544 25.03 -29.20 40.27
C ASN A 544 24.00 -29.73 39.26
N LEU A 545 22.72 -29.71 39.63
CA LEU A 545 21.63 -30.33 38.87
C LEU A 545 21.40 -29.67 37.50
N SER A 546 21.80 -28.41 37.30
CA SER A 546 21.67 -27.75 35.99
C SER A 546 22.68 -28.27 34.97
N LYS A 547 23.89 -28.62 35.41
CA LYS A 547 24.93 -29.19 34.53
C LYS A 547 24.64 -30.63 34.12
N GLN A 548 23.98 -31.40 34.98
CA GLN A 548 23.55 -32.77 34.65
C GLN A 548 22.51 -32.78 33.52
N ARG A 549 21.56 -31.82 33.53
CA ARG A 549 20.54 -31.68 32.48
C ARG A 549 21.11 -31.23 31.14
N GLU A 550 22.10 -30.34 31.14
CA GLU A 550 22.81 -29.93 29.92
C GLU A 550 23.61 -31.09 29.31
N ALA A 551 24.28 -31.89 30.14
CA ALA A 551 25.05 -33.06 29.69
C ALA A 551 24.17 -34.22 29.16
N GLU A 552 22.92 -34.32 29.61
CA GLU A 552 21.97 -35.33 29.13
C GLU A 552 21.29 -34.92 27.82
N ALA A 553 21.04 -33.62 27.64
CA ALA A 553 20.54 -33.06 26.39
C ALA A 553 21.56 -33.19 25.24
N GLU A 554 22.86 -33.24 25.52
CA GLU A 554 23.92 -33.47 24.51
C GLU A 554 24.08 -34.95 24.09
N LYS A 555 23.50 -35.93 24.80
CA LYS A 555 23.81 -37.36 24.60
C LYS A 555 22.92 -38.15 23.62
N LYS A 556 21.95 -37.56 22.92
CA LYS A 556 21.20 -38.28 21.86
C LYS A 556 20.76 -37.39 20.68
N PRO A 557 20.99 -37.78 19.39
CA PRO A 557 21.94 -38.73 18.85
C PRO A 557 22.92 -38.13 17.81
N ALA A 558 24.23 -38.34 18.05
CA ALA A 558 25.35 -38.01 17.16
C ALA A 558 25.70 -39.14 16.17
N ALA A 559 24.70 -39.74 15.51
CA ALA A 559 24.92 -40.90 14.61
C ALA A 559 24.64 -40.63 13.11
N ALA A 560 24.54 -39.38 12.65
CA ALA A 560 24.13 -39.07 11.26
C ALA A 560 24.93 -37.96 10.54
N LYS A 561 26.20 -37.72 10.89
CA LYS A 561 27.03 -36.74 10.16
C LYS A 561 28.45 -37.25 9.89
N LYS A 562 28.57 -38.18 8.93
CA LYS A 562 29.81 -38.43 8.19
C LYS A 562 29.48 -38.97 6.79
N ALA A 563 29.10 -38.08 5.88
CA ALA A 563 29.23 -38.26 4.43
C ALA A 563 29.15 -36.88 3.76
N ALA A 564 30.25 -36.44 3.16
CA ALA A 564 30.40 -35.16 2.49
C ALA A 564 30.04 -35.26 0.99
N HIS A 565 29.39 -34.20 0.50
CA HIS A 565 29.32 -33.70 -0.88
C HIS A 565 29.42 -34.70 -2.05
N THR A 566 28.26 -35.12 -2.55
CA THR A 566 28.04 -35.43 -3.97
C THR A 566 26.81 -34.65 -4.46
N ALA A 567 26.91 -34.04 -5.63
CA ALA A 567 25.85 -33.22 -6.21
C ALA A 567 24.58 -34.07 -6.46
N ARG A 568 23.46 -33.69 -5.81
CA ARG A 568 22.18 -34.36 -6.00
C ARG A 568 21.60 -34.04 -7.37
N THR A 569 21.18 -35.08 -8.09
CA THR A 569 20.47 -34.95 -9.38
C THR A 569 19.01 -35.28 -9.12
N ILE A 570 18.11 -34.33 -9.40
CA ILE A 570 16.68 -34.43 -9.07
C ILE A 570 15.90 -34.81 -10.33
N CYS A 571 14.85 -35.63 -10.18
CA CYS A 571 13.97 -36.01 -11.28
C CYS A 571 13.25 -34.79 -11.88
N VAL A 572 13.33 -34.60 -13.20
CA VAL A 572 12.71 -33.45 -13.90
C VAL A 572 11.24 -33.66 -14.29
N VAL A 573 10.62 -34.78 -13.88
CA VAL A 573 9.17 -34.97 -14.06
C VAL A 573 8.46 -34.03 -13.10
N GLU A 574 7.64 -33.14 -13.65
CA GLU A 574 6.91 -32.11 -12.91
C GLU A 574 6.08 -32.76 -11.78
N GLY A 575 6.28 -32.29 -10.54
CA GLY A 575 5.64 -32.83 -9.34
C GLY A 575 6.35 -34.00 -8.64
N CYS A 576 7.43 -34.56 -9.19
CA CYS A 576 8.13 -35.68 -8.56
C CYS A 576 9.14 -35.27 -7.47
N GLY A 577 10.11 -34.41 -7.79
CA GLY A 577 11.07 -33.86 -6.82
C GLY A 577 12.03 -34.86 -6.14
N CYS A 578 11.98 -36.15 -6.49
CA CYS A 578 12.81 -37.18 -5.86
C CYS A 578 14.26 -37.19 -6.39
N ASP A 579 15.20 -37.54 -5.51
CA ASP A 579 16.61 -37.77 -5.86
C ASP A 579 16.75 -39.01 -6.78
N LEU A 580 17.54 -38.88 -7.85
CA LEU A 580 17.88 -40.00 -8.75
C LEU A 580 19.03 -40.82 -8.16
N PHE A 581 18.93 -42.16 -8.18
CA PHE A 581 19.98 -43.06 -7.70
C PHE A 581 21.02 -43.37 -8.79
N PRO A 582 22.32 -43.14 -8.54
CA PRO A 582 23.39 -43.65 -9.39
C PRO A 582 23.46 -45.19 -9.30
N PRO A 583 23.77 -45.91 -10.39
CA PRO A 583 24.25 -45.43 -11.69
C PRO A 583 23.17 -45.37 -12.79
N ALA A 584 21.91 -45.68 -12.50
CA ALA A 584 20.90 -45.98 -13.53
C ALA A 584 20.02 -44.79 -13.97
N ASN A 585 20.15 -43.60 -13.37
CA ASN A 585 19.29 -42.42 -13.66
C ASN A 585 17.80 -42.78 -13.76
N PHE A 586 17.36 -43.61 -12.81
CA PHE A 586 16.02 -44.15 -12.73
C PHE A 586 15.29 -43.52 -11.53
N CYS A 587 14.11 -42.97 -11.77
CA CYS A 587 13.26 -42.47 -10.69
C CYS A 587 12.34 -43.59 -10.19
N HIS A 588 12.53 -44.02 -8.94
CA HIS A 588 11.73 -45.09 -8.34
C HIS A 588 10.26 -44.70 -8.13
N GLN A 589 9.95 -43.41 -8.02
CA GLN A 589 8.60 -42.94 -7.72
C GLN A 589 7.73 -42.76 -8.97
N CYS A 590 8.31 -42.33 -10.10
CA CYS A 590 7.55 -42.15 -11.35
C CYS A 590 7.97 -43.11 -12.48
N GLY A 591 8.95 -43.98 -12.26
CA GLY A 591 9.41 -44.99 -13.22
C GLY A 591 10.20 -44.45 -14.42
N ALA A 592 10.48 -43.14 -14.48
CA ALA A 592 11.13 -42.53 -15.63
C ALA A 592 12.65 -42.82 -15.67
N LYS A 593 13.17 -43.28 -16.82
CA LYS A 593 14.60 -43.28 -17.16
C LYS A 593 14.95 -42.01 -17.92
N GLN A 594 15.97 -41.27 -17.47
CA GLN A 594 16.39 -40.06 -18.17
C GLN A 594 17.46 -40.34 -19.25
N PRO A 595 17.30 -39.84 -20.50
CA PRO A 595 18.30 -40.04 -21.56
C PRO A 595 19.54 -39.16 -21.36
N MET A 596 20.73 -39.71 -21.59
CA MET A 596 21.99 -38.95 -21.59
C MET A 596 22.06 -38.03 -22.81
N LYS A 597 22.32 -36.73 -22.58
CA LYS A 597 22.49 -35.72 -23.64
C LYS A 597 23.72 -36.02 -24.51
N VAL A 598 23.50 -36.40 -25.77
CA VAL A 598 24.52 -36.38 -26.82
C VAL A 598 24.63 -34.95 -27.37
N LYS A 599 25.84 -34.37 -27.38
CA LYS A 599 26.13 -33.06 -27.99
C LYS A 599 26.20 -33.21 -29.51
N SER A 600 25.28 -32.59 -30.26
CA SER A 600 25.42 -32.38 -31.71
C SER A 600 25.94 -30.96 -31.99
N LYS A 601 26.88 -30.85 -32.94
CA LYS A 601 27.44 -29.59 -33.46
C LYS A 601 26.54 -29.01 -34.57
N PRO A 602 26.42 -27.68 -34.71
CA PRO A 602 25.74 -27.08 -35.86
C PRO A 602 26.64 -27.04 -37.11
N ARG A 603 26.01 -27.21 -38.27
CA ARG A 603 26.60 -27.20 -39.63
C ARG A 603 26.53 -25.77 -40.20
N PRO A 604 27.50 -25.30 -41.02
CA PRO A 604 27.44 -23.98 -41.63
C PRO A 604 26.57 -23.98 -42.89
N VAL A 605 25.83 -22.90 -43.12
CA VAL A 605 25.01 -22.65 -44.33
C VAL A 605 25.65 -21.51 -45.13
N THR A 606 25.84 -21.74 -46.42
CA THR A 606 26.33 -20.78 -47.44
C THR A 606 25.25 -19.78 -47.87
N PRO A 607 25.63 -18.56 -48.31
CA PRO A 607 24.66 -17.54 -48.75
C PRO A 607 24.32 -17.66 -50.25
N PRO A 608 23.09 -17.30 -50.68
CA PRO A 608 22.75 -17.13 -52.09
C PRO A 608 22.88 -15.67 -52.56
N ALA A 609 22.84 -15.54 -53.89
CA ALA A 609 23.30 -14.42 -54.70
C ALA A 609 22.43 -13.15 -54.72
N THR A 610 23.11 -12.07 -55.13
CA THR A 610 22.69 -10.68 -55.30
C THR A 610 21.67 -10.44 -56.42
N PRO A 611 20.71 -9.52 -56.24
CA PRO A 611 20.08 -8.78 -57.33
C PRO A 611 20.42 -7.27 -57.32
N LEU A 612 20.26 -6.67 -58.50
CA LEU A 612 20.64 -5.32 -58.96
C LEU A 612 20.00 -4.13 -58.21
N PRO A 613 20.61 -2.92 -58.28
CA PRO A 613 20.23 -1.79 -57.42
C PRO A 613 19.01 -1.01 -57.95
N PRO A 614 18.09 -0.57 -57.09
CA PRO A 614 17.17 0.51 -57.41
C PRO A 614 17.74 1.87 -56.99
N VAL A 615 17.20 2.87 -57.68
CA VAL A 615 17.50 4.31 -57.68
C VAL A 615 17.73 4.89 -56.28
N VAL A 616 18.88 5.56 -56.11
CA VAL A 616 19.30 6.25 -54.88
C VAL A 616 18.48 7.54 -54.71
N VAL A 617 17.63 7.56 -53.69
CA VAL A 617 17.23 8.77 -52.99
C VAL A 617 18.16 8.84 -51.77
N GLU A 618 18.87 9.95 -51.56
CA GLU A 618 19.72 10.14 -50.39
C GLU A 618 18.84 10.27 -49.13
N GLU A 619 18.42 9.13 -48.57
CA GLU A 619 17.90 9.03 -47.20
C GLU A 619 19.07 9.05 -46.22
N GLU A 620 19.00 9.93 -45.21
CA GLU A 620 19.92 9.91 -44.07
C GLU A 620 19.89 8.52 -43.42
N VAL A 621 20.98 7.76 -43.54
CA VAL A 621 21.10 6.42 -42.96
C VAL A 621 21.20 6.56 -41.43
N GLU A 622 20.06 6.49 -40.75
CA GLU A 622 20.02 6.35 -39.28
C GLU A 622 20.89 5.16 -38.86
N ASP A 623 21.88 5.39 -37.99
CA ASP A 623 22.75 4.34 -37.47
C ASP A 623 21.89 3.29 -36.73
N PRO A 624 21.75 2.06 -37.27
CA PRO A 624 20.75 1.09 -36.82
C PRO A 624 20.95 0.62 -35.38
N MET A 625 22.08 0.97 -34.75
CA MET A 625 22.50 0.56 -33.40
C MET A 625 22.31 1.61 -32.31
N THR A 626 21.89 2.83 -32.64
CA THR A 626 21.66 3.87 -31.62
C THR A 626 20.35 3.62 -30.89
N CYS A 627 20.41 3.49 -29.56
CA CYS A 627 19.21 3.35 -28.73
C CYS A 627 18.54 4.71 -28.56
N PRO A 628 17.32 4.94 -29.07
CA PRO A 628 16.65 6.26 -29.00
C PRO A 628 16.28 6.69 -27.56
N ILE A 629 16.31 5.78 -26.58
CA ILE A 629 16.04 6.12 -25.17
C ILE A 629 17.27 6.70 -24.46
N CYS A 630 18.45 6.09 -24.65
CA CYS A 630 19.68 6.54 -23.98
C CYS A 630 20.64 7.30 -24.90
N MET A 631 20.34 7.37 -26.20
CA MET A 631 21.17 7.97 -27.25
C MET A 631 22.58 7.36 -27.35
N GLU A 632 22.77 6.13 -26.86
CA GLU A 632 24.05 5.41 -26.93
C GLU A 632 24.00 4.37 -28.04
N VAL A 633 25.08 4.26 -28.82
CA VAL A 633 25.29 3.17 -29.79
C VAL A 633 25.53 1.89 -29.00
N LYS A 634 24.58 0.96 -29.06
CA LYS A 634 24.64 -0.32 -28.36
C LYS A 634 24.32 -1.46 -29.32
N SER A 635 25.17 -2.47 -29.34
CA SER A 635 24.90 -3.71 -30.07
C SER A 635 23.69 -4.49 -29.54
N SER A 636 23.20 -4.13 -28.35
CA SER A 636 22.00 -4.70 -27.73
C SER A 636 20.71 -3.93 -28.06
N THR A 637 20.78 -2.91 -28.92
CA THR A 637 19.61 -2.20 -29.44
C THR A 637 18.79 -3.13 -30.33
N MET A 638 17.58 -3.45 -29.89
CA MET A 638 16.65 -4.31 -30.61
C MET A 638 15.33 -3.58 -30.84
N GLN A 639 14.68 -3.89 -31.96
CA GLN A 639 13.31 -3.44 -32.20
C GLN A 639 12.40 -4.05 -31.13
N ILE A 640 11.54 -3.22 -30.56
CA ILE A 640 10.59 -3.61 -29.53
C ILE A 640 9.54 -4.48 -30.21
N PRO A 641 9.24 -5.67 -29.70
CA PRO A 641 8.13 -6.47 -30.23
C PRO A 641 6.84 -5.67 -30.08
N HIS A 642 6.08 -5.54 -31.16
CA HIS A 642 4.74 -4.96 -31.14
C HIS A 642 3.76 -6.08 -31.44
N TRP A 643 2.63 -6.09 -30.74
CA TRP A 643 1.56 -7.00 -31.13
C TRP A 643 0.93 -6.55 -32.46
N GLN A 644 0.42 -5.33 -32.53
CA GLN A 644 -0.16 -4.76 -33.76
C GLN A 644 0.45 -3.39 -34.05
N ALA A 645 1.65 -3.41 -34.62
CA ALA A 645 2.30 -2.20 -35.10
C ALA A 645 1.38 -1.42 -36.05
N LYS A 646 1.00 -0.19 -35.65
CA LYS A 646 0.39 0.78 -36.57
C LYS A 646 1.51 1.63 -37.17
N GLY A 647 1.71 1.54 -38.48
CA GLY A 647 2.74 2.30 -39.19
C GLY A 647 4.15 1.69 -39.11
N ASN A 648 5.15 2.50 -39.48
CA ASN A 648 6.54 2.07 -39.48
C ASN A 648 7.12 2.06 -38.06
N ILE A 649 7.38 0.87 -37.53
CA ILE A 649 7.97 0.68 -36.20
C ILE A 649 9.49 0.43 -36.26
N SER A 650 10.16 0.67 -37.39
CA SER A 650 11.62 0.45 -37.53
C SER A 650 12.42 1.28 -36.52
N GLY A 651 11.93 2.47 -36.16
CA GLY A 651 12.52 3.34 -35.14
C GLY A 651 12.19 2.95 -33.69
N HIS A 652 11.24 2.03 -33.47
CA HIS A 652 10.83 1.63 -32.13
C HIS A 652 11.82 0.62 -31.55
N LYS A 653 13.01 1.08 -31.22
CA LYS A 653 14.12 0.26 -30.72
C LYS A 653 14.48 0.65 -29.30
N MET A 654 14.96 -0.31 -28.52
CA MET A 654 15.56 -0.03 -27.22
C MET A 654 16.73 -0.98 -26.97
N CYS A 655 17.77 -0.51 -26.29
CA CYS A 655 18.81 -1.39 -25.79
C CYS A 655 18.31 -2.21 -24.60
N MET A 656 18.93 -3.37 -24.36
CA MET A 656 18.56 -4.26 -23.24
C MET A 656 18.59 -3.58 -21.86
N ASP A 657 19.47 -2.59 -21.65
CA ASP A 657 19.54 -1.87 -20.38
C ASP A 657 18.33 -0.95 -20.19
N CYS A 658 17.95 -0.20 -21.23
CA CYS A 658 16.75 0.63 -21.24
C CYS A 658 15.50 -0.24 -21.11
N ALA A 659 15.45 -1.40 -21.77
CA ALA A 659 14.34 -2.35 -21.64
C ALA A 659 14.12 -2.80 -20.19
N LYS A 660 15.20 -3.15 -19.48
CA LYS A 660 15.14 -3.55 -18.07
C LYS A 660 14.73 -2.41 -17.14
N GLN A 661 15.03 -1.16 -17.51
CA GLN A 661 14.65 0.02 -16.72
C GLN A 661 13.20 0.45 -16.98
N TYR A 662 12.72 0.33 -18.21
CA TYR A 662 11.38 0.77 -18.61
C TYR A 662 10.28 -0.02 -17.91
N ASN A 663 10.45 -1.34 -17.74
CA ASN A 663 9.57 -2.22 -16.93
C ASN A 663 8.05 -2.02 -17.13
N LYS A 664 7.63 -1.62 -18.33
CA LYS A 664 6.23 -1.60 -18.76
C LYS A 664 6.06 -2.54 -19.95
N ASN A 665 4.84 -3.03 -20.10
CA ASN A 665 4.44 -4.01 -21.12
C ASN A 665 3.94 -3.35 -22.41
N GLU A 666 4.38 -2.11 -22.66
CA GLU A 666 4.01 -1.29 -23.81
C GLU A 666 5.27 -0.74 -24.49
N CYS A 667 5.15 -0.34 -25.74
CA CYS A 667 6.20 0.37 -26.44
C CYS A 667 6.23 1.83 -25.98
N PRO A 668 7.38 2.41 -25.55
CA PRO A 668 7.48 3.81 -25.16
C PRO A 668 7.24 4.80 -26.32
N PHE A 669 7.22 4.33 -27.57
CA PHE A 669 7.09 5.20 -28.75
C PHE A 669 5.64 5.31 -29.25
N CYS A 670 4.86 4.24 -29.14
CA CYS A 670 3.48 4.22 -29.64
C CYS A 670 2.47 3.57 -28.69
N HIS A 671 2.89 3.21 -27.48
CA HIS A 671 2.08 2.59 -26.43
C HIS A 671 1.41 1.26 -26.81
N GLU A 672 1.85 0.63 -27.90
CA GLU A 672 1.38 -0.68 -28.30
C GLU A 672 1.98 -1.78 -27.40
N VAL A 673 1.23 -2.86 -27.16
CA VAL A 673 1.63 -3.92 -26.23
C VAL A 673 2.88 -4.64 -26.70
N SER A 674 3.89 -4.73 -25.82
CA SER A 674 5.20 -5.32 -26.11
C SER A 674 5.39 -6.75 -25.61
N ILE A 675 4.45 -7.27 -24.82
CA ILE A 675 4.51 -8.63 -24.25
C ILE A 675 3.74 -9.66 -25.08
N LYS A 676 3.78 -9.51 -26.41
CA LYS A 676 3.03 -10.38 -27.35
C LYS A 676 3.23 -11.86 -27.06
N GLU A 677 4.47 -12.32 -26.92
CA GLU A 677 4.75 -13.76 -26.76
C GLU A 677 4.30 -14.31 -25.40
N GLU A 678 4.36 -13.50 -24.35
CA GLU A 678 3.86 -13.87 -23.03
C GLU A 678 2.32 -14.01 -23.06
N LEU A 679 1.63 -13.08 -23.73
CA LEU A 679 0.18 -13.12 -23.90
C LEU A 679 -0.26 -14.28 -24.80
N LEU A 680 0.46 -14.56 -25.89
CA LEU A 680 0.19 -15.74 -26.73
C LEU A 680 0.43 -17.06 -25.98
N THR A 681 1.49 -17.14 -25.17
CA THR A 681 1.74 -18.31 -24.32
C THR A 681 0.62 -18.50 -23.30
N MET A 682 0.19 -17.40 -22.66
CA MET A 682 -0.93 -17.41 -21.72
C MET A 682 -2.22 -17.89 -22.39
N ILE A 683 -2.54 -17.39 -23.60
CA ILE A 683 -3.70 -17.82 -24.39
C ILE A 683 -3.65 -19.32 -24.67
N GLN A 684 -2.52 -19.83 -25.14
CA GLN A 684 -2.37 -21.25 -25.46
C GLN A 684 -2.51 -22.15 -24.22
N ASP A 685 -1.90 -21.74 -23.11
CA ASP A 685 -2.02 -22.45 -21.84
C ASP A 685 -3.44 -22.42 -21.31
N PHE A 686 -4.12 -21.28 -21.43
CA PHE A 686 -5.52 -21.11 -21.06
C PHE A 686 -6.43 -22.05 -21.88
N ILE A 687 -6.30 -22.07 -23.20
CA ILE A 687 -7.10 -22.91 -24.10
C ILE A 687 -6.86 -24.40 -23.81
N ARG A 688 -5.59 -24.79 -23.61
CA ARG A 688 -5.23 -26.17 -23.23
C ARG A 688 -5.85 -26.57 -21.90
N ALA A 689 -5.83 -25.66 -20.93
CA ALA A 689 -6.38 -25.92 -19.60
C ALA A 689 -7.92 -26.03 -19.62
N VAL A 690 -8.61 -25.18 -20.39
CA VAL A 690 -10.07 -25.31 -20.60
C VAL A 690 -10.39 -26.66 -21.25
N SER A 691 -9.70 -26.99 -22.34
CA SER A 691 -9.93 -28.23 -23.10
C SER A 691 -9.65 -29.51 -22.30
N SER A 692 -8.71 -29.45 -21.35
CA SER A 692 -8.30 -30.59 -20.51
C SER A 692 -9.00 -30.65 -19.14
N SER A 693 -9.92 -29.71 -18.86
CA SER A 693 -10.64 -29.66 -17.58
C SER A 693 -11.53 -30.89 -17.35
N GLY A 694 -11.95 -31.59 -18.41
CA GLY A 694 -12.70 -32.85 -18.32
C GLY A 694 -14.06 -32.72 -17.61
N GLY A 695 -14.60 -31.50 -17.50
CA GLY A 695 -15.82 -31.23 -16.73
C GLY A 695 -15.63 -31.18 -15.21
N ASP A 696 -14.39 -31.16 -14.71
CA ASP A 696 -14.11 -30.95 -13.28
C ASP A 696 -14.44 -29.50 -12.87
N PRO A 697 -15.44 -29.28 -11.99
CA PRO A 697 -15.87 -27.94 -11.60
C PRO A 697 -14.77 -27.16 -10.87
N ASN A 698 -13.85 -27.83 -10.15
CA ASN A 698 -12.77 -27.14 -9.44
C ASN A 698 -11.73 -26.61 -10.42
N ARG A 699 -11.42 -27.37 -11.47
CA ARG A 699 -10.53 -26.92 -12.55
C ARG A 699 -11.15 -25.76 -13.34
N ALA A 700 -12.45 -25.84 -13.63
CA ALA A 700 -13.17 -24.76 -14.28
C ALA A 700 -13.17 -23.47 -13.43
N ALA A 701 -13.39 -23.59 -12.12
CA ALA A 701 -13.30 -22.46 -11.20
C ALA A 701 -11.89 -21.84 -11.17
N ALA A 702 -10.84 -22.67 -11.10
CA ALA A 702 -9.45 -22.19 -11.15
C ALA A 702 -9.12 -21.47 -12.47
N LEU A 703 -9.73 -21.88 -13.58
CA LEU A 703 -9.58 -21.19 -14.87
C LEU A 703 -10.27 -19.83 -14.91
N ALA A 704 -11.49 -19.76 -14.36
CA ALA A 704 -12.19 -18.49 -14.21
C ALA A 704 -11.43 -17.52 -13.30
N GLU A 705 -10.84 -18.03 -12.21
CA GLU A 705 -9.96 -17.25 -11.35
C GLU A 705 -8.72 -16.76 -12.12
N ARG A 706 -7.98 -17.64 -12.81
CA ARG A 706 -6.80 -17.24 -13.61
C ARG A 706 -7.13 -16.14 -14.63
N TRP A 707 -8.31 -16.21 -15.25
CA TRP A 707 -8.79 -15.17 -16.14
C TRP A 707 -9.11 -13.85 -15.41
N GLN A 708 -9.72 -13.92 -14.24
CA GLN A 708 -9.97 -12.74 -13.39
C GLN A 708 -8.67 -12.04 -13.01
N TRP A 709 -7.64 -12.79 -12.63
CA TRP A 709 -6.30 -12.22 -12.35
C TRP A 709 -5.73 -11.51 -13.58
N PHE A 710 -5.85 -12.11 -14.77
CA PHE A 710 -5.47 -11.48 -16.02
C PHE A 710 -6.23 -10.16 -16.25
N GLU A 711 -7.56 -10.12 -16.10
CA GLU A 711 -8.29 -8.86 -16.27
C GLU A 711 -7.91 -7.79 -15.24
N MET A 712 -7.63 -8.19 -13.99
CA MET A 712 -7.18 -7.25 -12.96
C MET A 712 -5.80 -6.68 -13.27
N GLU A 713 -4.86 -7.53 -13.74
CA GLU A 713 -3.51 -7.12 -14.15
C GLU A 713 -3.55 -6.11 -15.31
N PHE A 714 -4.49 -6.28 -16.24
CA PHE A 714 -4.68 -5.42 -17.41
C PHE A 714 -5.86 -4.45 -17.27
N SER A 715 -6.32 -4.17 -16.05
CA SER A 715 -7.47 -3.29 -15.78
C SER A 715 -7.26 -1.86 -16.30
N THR A 716 -6.02 -1.38 -16.33
CA THR A 716 -5.65 -0.07 -16.89
C THR A 716 -5.56 -0.07 -18.42
N ASN A 717 -5.56 -1.24 -19.06
CA ASN A 717 -5.49 -1.37 -20.51
C ASN A 717 -6.51 -2.40 -21.03
N VAL A 718 -7.78 -2.01 -20.95
CA VAL A 718 -8.95 -2.78 -21.37
C VAL A 718 -8.84 -3.29 -22.81
N SER A 719 -8.15 -2.55 -23.68
CA SER A 719 -7.94 -2.97 -25.07
C SER A 719 -7.16 -4.29 -25.20
N VAL A 720 -6.23 -4.56 -24.28
CA VAL A 720 -5.50 -5.84 -24.21
C VAL A 720 -6.45 -6.96 -23.84
N VAL A 721 -7.31 -6.73 -22.84
CA VAL A 721 -8.32 -7.70 -22.42
C VAL A 721 -9.24 -8.05 -23.59
N HIS A 722 -9.76 -7.06 -24.31
CA HIS A 722 -10.62 -7.28 -25.48
C HIS A 722 -9.89 -8.05 -26.59
N ARG A 723 -8.62 -7.72 -26.85
CA ARG A 723 -7.82 -8.41 -27.86
C ARG A 723 -7.54 -9.86 -27.50
N VAL A 724 -7.18 -10.14 -26.24
CA VAL A 724 -6.94 -11.50 -25.75
C VAL A 724 -8.24 -12.31 -25.78
N CYS A 725 -9.38 -11.74 -25.36
CA CYS A 725 -10.70 -12.34 -25.52
C CYS A 725 -10.97 -12.75 -26.97
N LYS A 726 -10.74 -11.83 -27.92
CA LYS A 726 -10.93 -12.09 -29.36
C LYS A 726 -10.07 -13.27 -29.82
N LEU A 727 -8.78 -13.27 -29.51
CA LEU A 727 -7.89 -14.37 -29.88
C LEU A 727 -8.29 -15.71 -29.28
N VAL A 728 -8.75 -15.74 -28.02
CA VAL A 728 -9.24 -16.98 -27.41
C VAL A 728 -10.49 -17.49 -28.12
N LEU A 729 -11.42 -16.59 -28.46
CA LEU A 729 -12.68 -16.95 -29.11
C LEU A 729 -12.50 -17.39 -30.57
N GLU A 730 -11.53 -16.80 -31.29
CA GLU A 730 -11.20 -17.13 -32.68
C GLU A 730 -10.22 -18.32 -32.82
N ASP A 731 -9.69 -18.84 -31.71
CA ASP A 731 -8.88 -20.06 -31.74
C ASP A 731 -9.76 -21.27 -32.10
N ALA A 732 -9.36 -22.00 -33.15
CA ALA A 732 -10.14 -23.11 -33.69
C ALA A 732 -10.35 -24.27 -32.69
N GLN A 733 -9.41 -24.52 -31.78
CA GLN A 733 -9.58 -25.56 -30.75
C GLN A 733 -10.60 -25.11 -29.72
N PHE A 734 -10.48 -23.87 -29.26
CA PHE A 734 -11.40 -23.29 -28.29
C PHE A 734 -12.82 -23.19 -28.85
N GLU A 735 -12.99 -22.68 -30.07
CA GLU A 735 -14.28 -22.56 -30.74
C GLU A 735 -14.95 -23.93 -30.88
N LYS A 736 -14.20 -24.95 -31.34
CA LYS A 736 -14.69 -26.33 -31.44
C LYS A 736 -15.11 -26.87 -30.08
N HIS A 737 -14.34 -26.60 -29.02
CA HIS A 737 -14.65 -27.02 -27.66
C HIS A 737 -15.92 -26.33 -27.12
N LEU A 738 -16.06 -25.02 -27.33
CA LEU A 738 -17.23 -24.24 -26.94
C LEU A 738 -18.50 -24.75 -27.65
N ARG A 739 -18.43 -24.95 -28.98
CA ARG A 739 -19.54 -25.52 -29.75
C ARG A 739 -19.92 -26.92 -29.29
N ALA A 740 -18.93 -27.78 -29.01
CA ALA A 740 -19.17 -29.11 -28.45
C ALA A 740 -19.84 -29.03 -27.08
N GLY A 741 -19.36 -28.14 -26.19
CA GLY A 741 -19.97 -27.91 -24.88
C GLY A 741 -21.44 -27.49 -24.97
N VAL A 742 -21.79 -26.63 -25.93
CA VAL A 742 -23.18 -26.21 -26.19
C VAL A 742 -24.02 -27.37 -26.72
N ARG A 743 -23.55 -28.06 -27.77
CA ARG A 743 -24.26 -29.19 -28.41
C ARG A 743 -24.50 -30.33 -27.42
N ASP A 744 -23.47 -30.70 -26.69
CA ASP A 744 -23.45 -31.85 -25.78
C ASP A 744 -23.98 -31.48 -24.38
N ARG A 745 -24.47 -30.25 -24.20
CA ARG A 745 -25.01 -29.70 -22.95
C ARG A 745 -24.09 -29.93 -21.74
N SER A 746 -22.78 -29.75 -21.95
CA SER A 746 -21.76 -30.09 -20.95
C SER A 746 -21.82 -29.20 -19.70
N SER A 747 -21.60 -29.78 -18.52
CA SER A 747 -21.65 -29.07 -17.23
C SER A 747 -20.60 -27.95 -17.10
N TRP A 748 -19.46 -28.06 -17.80
CA TRP A 748 -18.42 -27.02 -17.76
C TRP A 748 -18.94 -25.65 -18.23
N ILE A 749 -19.96 -25.61 -19.10
CA ILE A 749 -20.63 -24.38 -19.53
C ILE A 749 -21.29 -23.66 -18.34
N ARG A 750 -21.80 -24.41 -17.35
CA ARG A 750 -22.29 -23.85 -16.08
C ARG A 750 -21.12 -23.45 -15.17
N ASP A 751 -20.09 -24.30 -15.10
CA ASP A 751 -18.98 -24.12 -14.14
C ASP A 751 -17.96 -23.07 -14.56
N ALA A 752 -18.01 -22.61 -15.82
CA ALA A 752 -17.24 -21.50 -16.37
C ALA A 752 -18.14 -20.31 -16.74
N ASN A 753 -19.28 -20.12 -16.05
CA ASN A 753 -20.27 -19.12 -16.43
C ASN A 753 -19.72 -17.68 -16.32
N GLY A 754 -18.76 -17.40 -15.44
CA GLY A 754 -18.10 -16.10 -15.38
C GLY A 754 -17.50 -15.68 -16.74
N LEU A 755 -16.74 -16.58 -17.37
CA LEU A 755 -16.14 -16.36 -18.70
C LEU A 755 -17.20 -16.11 -19.78
N ILE A 756 -18.23 -16.97 -19.80
CA ILE A 756 -19.34 -16.85 -20.76
C ILE A 756 -20.08 -15.52 -20.57
N PHE A 757 -20.29 -15.09 -19.32
CA PHE A 757 -20.94 -13.83 -19.01
C PHE A 757 -20.13 -12.65 -19.56
N ARG A 758 -18.83 -12.66 -19.27
CA ARG A 758 -17.91 -11.62 -19.69
C ARG A 758 -17.82 -11.51 -21.21
N TRP A 759 -17.49 -12.60 -21.90
CA TRP A 759 -17.32 -12.59 -23.36
C TRP A 759 -18.62 -12.28 -24.11
N ARG A 760 -19.75 -12.83 -23.66
CA ARG A 760 -21.06 -12.47 -24.23
C ARG A 760 -21.36 -10.99 -24.05
N SER A 761 -21.09 -10.43 -22.87
CA SER A 761 -21.35 -9.02 -22.60
C SER A 761 -20.53 -8.10 -23.49
N LEU A 762 -19.23 -8.37 -23.62
CA LEU A 762 -18.34 -7.61 -24.49
C LEU A 762 -18.77 -7.70 -25.95
N SER A 763 -19.16 -8.89 -26.42
CA SER A 763 -19.69 -9.09 -27.77
C SER A 763 -20.99 -8.30 -28.01
N LYS A 764 -21.95 -8.36 -27.07
CA LYS A 764 -23.24 -7.66 -27.19
C LYS A 764 -23.12 -6.14 -27.08
N ASP A 765 -22.14 -5.65 -26.32
CA ASP A 765 -21.87 -4.23 -26.16
C ASP A 765 -20.96 -3.68 -27.30
N GLY A 766 -20.67 -4.49 -28.33
CA GLY A 766 -19.87 -4.06 -29.49
C GLY A 766 -18.37 -3.90 -29.21
N LYS A 767 -17.88 -4.41 -28.07
CA LYS A 767 -16.49 -4.31 -27.63
C LYS A 767 -15.61 -5.47 -28.12
N LEU A 768 -16.23 -6.56 -28.60
CA LEU A 768 -15.55 -7.65 -29.29
C LEU A 768 -15.99 -7.74 -30.75
N ASP A 769 -15.03 -7.51 -31.63
CA ASP A 769 -15.15 -7.76 -33.06
C ASP A 769 -14.82 -9.22 -33.36
N VAL A 770 -15.81 -10.09 -33.22
CA VAL A 770 -15.74 -11.53 -33.55
C VAL A 770 -16.85 -11.88 -34.55
N SER A 771 -16.75 -13.02 -35.23
CA SER A 771 -17.74 -13.46 -36.22
C SER A 771 -19.14 -13.63 -35.61
N GLU A 772 -20.21 -13.40 -36.40
CA GLU A 772 -21.59 -13.55 -35.92
C GLU A 772 -21.88 -14.97 -35.41
N GLU A 773 -21.26 -15.99 -36.01
CA GLU A 773 -21.40 -17.38 -35.57
C GLU A 773 -20.85 -17.59 -34.15
N ILE A 774 -19.74 -16.92 -33.78
CA ILE A 774 -19.22 -16.95 -32.41
C ILE A 774 -20.17 -16.21 -31.46
N LYS A 775 -20.74 -15.07 -31.88
CA LYS A 775 -21.72 -14.32 -31.07
C LYS A 775 -22.96 -15.18 -30.79
N GLU A 776 -23.44 -15.93 -31.77
CA GLU A 776 -24.55 -16.88 -31.62
C GLU A 776 -24.20 -18.02 -30.66
N VAL A 777 -23.01 -18.60 -30.77
CA VAL A 777 -22.55 -19.66 -29.85
C VAL A 777 -22.45 -19.15 -28.41
N LEU A 778 -21.94 -17.94 -28.20
CA LEU A 778 -21.89 -17.31 -26.87
C LEU A 778 -23.29 -17.06 -26.29
N GLU A 779 -24.25 -16.64 -27.13
CA GLU A 779 -25.65 -16.50 -26.73
C GLU A 779 -26.26 -17.84 -26.31
N LEU A 780 -26.01 -18.90 -27.08
CA LEU A 780 -26.47 -20.26 -26.76
C LEU A 780 -25.80 -20.81 -25.49
N ALA A 781 -24.50 -20.58 -25.31
CA ALA A 781 -23.75 -20.97 -24.12
C ALA A 781 -24.30 -20.29 -22.85
N TYR A 782 -24.63 -19.00 -22.92
CA TYR A 782 -25.27 -18.29 -21.82
C TYR A 782 -26.65 -18.85 -21.48
N LYS A 783 -27.50 -19.06 -22.48
CA LYS A 783 -28.84 -19.66 -22.26
C LYS A 783 -28.72 -21.08 -21.67
N LEU A 784 -27.75 -21.86 -22.15
CA LEU A 784 -27.47 -23.19 -21.66
C LEU A 784 -26.96 -23.17 -20.22
N SER A 785 -26.03 -22.28 -19.84
CA SER A 785 -25.52 -22.21 -18.47
C SER A 785 -26.63 -21.92 -17.46
N VAL A 786 -27.54 -21.01 -17.78
CA VAL A 786 -28.77 -20.74 -17.00
C VAL A 786 -29.69 -21.96 -16.95
N SER A 787 -29.88 -22.66 -18.07
CA SER A 787 -30.71 -23.88 -18.14
C SER A 787 -30.12 -25.01 -17.30
N LEU A 788 -28.80 -25.24 -17.38
CA LEU A 788 -28.09 -26.25 -16.60
C LEU A 788 -28.15 -25.97 -15.11
N LEU A 789 -28.00 -24.71 -14.70
CA LEU A 789 -28.19 -24.31 -13.31
C LEU A 789 -29.60 -24.65 -12.82
N LYS A 790 -30.65 -24.32 -13.59
CA LYS A 790 -32.03 -24.68 -13.21
C LYS A 790 -32.23 -26.20 -13.14
N GLY A 791 -31.48 -26.98 -13.91
CA GLY A 791 -31.53 -28.45 -13.96
C GLY A 791 -30.86 -29.16 -12.77
N VAL A 792 -29.95 -28.52 -12.02
CA VAL A 792 -29.29 -29.18 -10.87
C VAL A 792 -30.18 -29.34 -9.64
N GLY A 793 -31.40 -28.81 -9.67
CA GLY A 793 -32.31 -28.82 -8.51
C GLY A 793 -31.85 -27.86 -7.41
N ALA A 794 -32.26 -28.15 -6.16
CA ALA A 794 -31.99 -27.32 -4.99
C ALA A 794 -30.61 -27.60 -4.36
N ASN A 795 -29.54 -27.42 -5.14
CA ASN A 795 -28.15 -27.51 -4.66
C ASN A 795 -27.59 -26.09 -4.45
N GLY A 796 -27.37 -25.70 -3.18
CA GLY A 796 -26.97 -24.34 -2.85
C GLY A 796 -25.57 -23.97 -3.29
N HIS A 797 -24.66 -24.95 -3.35
CA HIS A 797 -23.28 -24.69 -3.79
C HIS A 797 -23.20 -24.28 -5.26
N HIS A 798 -23.95 -24.93 -6.15
CA HIS A 798 -23.98 -24.54 -7.57
C HIS A 798 -24.61 -23.15 -7.76
N MET A 799 -25.65 -22.82 -7.00
CA MET A 799 -26.28 -21.51 -7.04
C MET A 799 -25.33 -20.39 -6.57
N GLY A 800 -24.69 -20.58 -5.42
CA GLY A 800 -23.75 -19.61 -4.88
C GLY A 800 -22.51 -19.45 -5.77
N ALA A 801 -21.95 -20.55 -6.30
CA ALA A 801 -20.83 -20.50 -7.23
C ALA A 801 -21.19 -19.77 -8.53
N PHE A 802 -22.37 -20.03 -9.11
CA PHE A 802 -22.83 -19.37 -10.33
C PHE A 802 -22.94 -17.85 -10.15
N TYR A 803 -23.50 -17.38 -9.03
CA TYR A 803 -23.59 -15.96 -8.74
C TYR A 803 -22.24 -15.35 -8.42
N SER A 804 -21.41 -16.03 -7.62
CA SER A 804 -20.05 -15.58 -7.27
C SER A 804 -19.17 -15.37 -8.51
N GLN A 805 -19.23 -16.26 -9.50
CA GLN A 805 -18.53 -16.06 -10.78
C GLN A 805 -19.04 -14.85 -11.57
N ALA A 806 -20.36 -14.62 -11.57
CA ALA A 806 -20.96 -13.46 -12.22
C ALA A 806 -20.54 -12.14 -11.55
N LEU A 807 -20.46 -12.14 -10.21
CA LEU A 807 -19.92 -11.04 -9.43
C LEU A 807 -18.44 -10.81 -9.79
N ALA A 808 -17.59 -11.83 -9.67
CA ALA A 808 -16.15 -11.74 -9.93
C ALA A 808 -15.80 -11.05 -11.27
N VAL A 809 -16.46 -11.44 -12.36
CA VAL A 809 -16.19 -10.83 -13.68
C VAL A 809 -16.71 -9.39 -13.81
N TRP A 810 -17.79 -9.04 -13.09
CA TRP A 810 -18.21 -7.65 -13.02
C TRP A 810 -17.24 -6.82 -12.19
N LEU A 811 -16.65 -7.35 -11.11
CA LEU A 811 -15.64 -6.61 -10.33
C LEU A 811 -14.43 -6.27 -11.18
N ALA A 812 -13.93 -7.24 -11.94
CA ALA A 812 -12.83 -7.04 -12.87
C ALA A 812 -13.19 -5.98 -13.93
N ALA A 813 -14.37 -6.08 -14.53
CA ALA A 813 -14.86 -5.10 -15.51
C ALA A 813 -15.02 -3.70 -14.91
N PHE A 814 -15.58 -3.58 -13.71
CA PHE A 814 -15.81 -2.31 -13.02
C PHE A 814 -14.50 -1.62 -12.65
N GLN A 815 -13.51 -2.37 -12.14
CA GLN A 815 -12.19 -1.83 -11.84
C GLN A 815 -11.48 -1.31 -13.10
N GLY A 816 -11.68 -1.99 -14.23
CA GLY A 816 -11.17 -1.54 -15.52
C GLY A 816 -12.00 -0.45 -16.21
N GLN A 817 -13.01 0.14 -15.55
CA GLN A 817 -13.94 1.10 -16.17
C GLN A 817 -14.64 0.56 -17.44
N ASP A 818 -14.85 -0.76 -17.48
CA ASP A 818 -15.41 -1.51 -18.60
C ASP A 818 -16.75 -2.18 -18.23
N ASP A 819 -17.52 -1.59 -17.31
CA ASP A 819 -18.77 -2.10 -16.76
C ASP A 819 -19.95 -1.98 -17.74
N GLY A 820 -19.85 -2.69 -18.86
CA GLY A 820 -20.86 -2.70 -19.91
C GLY A 820 -22.29 -2.98 -19.40
N PRO A 821 -23.31 -2.27 -19.93
CA PRO A 821 -24.70 -2.39 -19.45
C PRO A 821 -25.25 -3.81 -19.62
N THR A 822 -24.75 -4.58 -20.60
CA THR A 822 -25.13 -5.99 -20.76
C THR A 822 -24.64 -6.85 -19.62
N LEU A 823 -23.39 -6.67 -19.17
CA LEU A 823 -22.85 -7.44 -18.05
C LEU A 823 -23.66 -7.16 -16.78
N LYS A 824 -23.93 -5.89 -16.48
CA LYS A 824 -24.76 -5.47 -15.34
C LYS A 824 -26.14 -6.14 -15.36
N ARG A 825 -26.81 -6.20 -16.52
CA ARG A 825 -28.10 -6.90 -16.68
C ARG A 825 -27.98 -8.41 -16.44
N MET A 826 -26.91 -9.04 -16.93
CA MET A 826 -26.68 -10.47 -16.78
C MET A 826 -26.44 -10.86 -15.32
N VAL A 827 -25.67 -10.07 -14.57
CA VAL A 827 -25.44 -10.29 -13.13
C VAL A 827 -26.75 -10.14 -12.35
N LYS A 828 -27.54 -9.09 -12.60
CA LYS A 828 -28.88 -8.94 -12.01
C LYS A 828 -29.79 -10.12 -12.33
N HIS A 829 -29.76 -10.62 -13.56
CA HIS A 829 -30.52 -11.80 -13.95
C HIS A 829 -30.06 -13.07 -13.22
N ALA A 830 -28.75 -13.27 -13.05
CA ALA A 830 -28.22 -14.38 -12.25
C ALA A 830 -28.70 -14.32 -10.79
N GLY A 831 -28.66 -13.12 -10.18
CA GLY A 831 -29.20 -12.89 -8.84
C GLY A 831 -30.68 -13.26 -8.73
N LYS A 832 -31.50 -12.83 -9.70
CA LYS A 832 -32.92 -13.19 -9.77
C LYS A 832 -33.13 -14.71 -9.86
N ILE A 833 -32.36 -15.40 -10.71
CA ILE A 833 -32.46 -16.86 -10.89
C ILE A 833 -32.16 -17.60 -9.57
N ILE A 834 -31.09 -17.24 -8.87
CA ILE A 834 -30.73 -17.94 -7.62
C ILE A 834 -31.76 -17.69 -6.51
N ILE A 835 -32.40 -16.52 -6.49
CA ILE A 835 -33.48 -16.23 -5.53
C ILE A 835 -34.72 -17.07 -5.86
N GLU A 836 -35.13 -17.14 -7.12
CA GLU A 836 -36.25 -17.97 -7.54
C GLU A 836 -36.03 -19.45 -7.20
N MET A 837 -34.82 -19.96 -7.44
CA MET A 837 -34.45 -21.33 -7.09
C MET A 837 -34.44 -21.54 -5.57
N TYR A 838 -33.90 -20.59 -4.80
CA TYR A 838 -33.91 -20.64 -3.34
C TYR A 838 -35.34 -20.68 -2.79
N GLN A 839 -36.22 -19.81 -3.30
CA GLN A 839 -37.62 -19.75 -2.86
C GLN A 839 -38.37 -21.05 -3.14
N LYS A 840 -38.09 -21.72 -4.27
CA LYS A 840 -38.68 -23.02 -4.62
C LYS A 840 -38.10 -24.17 -3.79
N GLY A 841 -36.81 -24.11 -3.45
CA GLY A 841 -36.09 -25.19 -2.77
C GLY A 841 -36.09 -25.14 -1.25
N LYS A 842 -36.31 -23.96 -0.64
CA LYS A 842 -36.14 -23.74 0.81
C LYS A 842 -37.07 -24.59 1.70
N SER A 843 -38.21 -25.05 1.20
CA SER A 843 -39.10 -25.97 1.92
C SER A 843 -38.59 -27.40 1.96
N GLY A 844 -37.77 -27.81 0.98
CA GLY A 844 -37.25 -29.17 0.85
C GLY A 844 -35.79 -29.35 1.32
N ASN A 845 -35.01 -28.27 1.41
CA ASN A 845 -33.61 -28.31 1.87
C ASN A 845 -33.34 -27.16 2.86
N GLY A 846 -33.32 -27.48 4.16
CA GLY A 846 -33.06 -26.51 5.23
C GLY A 846 -31.62 -25.92 5.19
N ASN A 847 -30.67 -26.59 4.55
CA ASN A 847 -29.29 -26.12 4.42
C ASN A 847 -29.09 -25.18 3.22
N LEU A 848 -30.08 -25.03 2.35
CA LEU A 848 -29.93 -24.33 1.07
C LEU A 848 -29.44 -22.90 1.23
N LYS A 849 -29.94 -22.14 2.22
CA LYS A 849 -29.48 -20.76 2.50
C LYS A 849 -27.99 -20.73 2.86
N ARG A 850 -27.55 -21.66 3.71
CA ARG A 850 -26.16 -21.76 4.17
C ARG A 850 -25.23 -22.11 3.02
N GLU A 851 -25.57 -23.14 2.24
CA GLU A 851 -24.75 -23.62 1.11
C GLU A 851 -24.54 -22.57 0.02
N VAL A 852 -25.57 -21.74 -0.25
CA VAL A 852 -25.46 -20.59 -1.17
C VAL A 852 -24.49 -19.57 -0.60
N ARG A 853 -24.70 -19.17 0.67
CA ARG A 853 -23.89 -18.16 1.35
C ARG A 853 -22.41 -18.57 1.46
N GLU A 854 -22.12 -19.85 1.68
CA GLU A 854 -20.75 -20.38 1.73
C GLU A 854 -19.97 -20.21 0.42
N ARG A 855 -20.66 -20.03 -0.71
CA ARG A 855 -20.02 -19.88 -2.04
C ARG A 855 -20.04 -18.45 -2.58
N ILE A 856 -20.88 -17.57 -2.02
CA ILE A 856 -20.87 -16.14 -2.36
C ILE A 856 -19.84 -15.45 -1.46
N VAL A 857 -18.85 -14.81 -2.07
CA VAL A 857 -17.89 -13.95 -1.35
C VAL A 857 -18.65 -12.74 -0.81
N ALA A 858 -18.62 -12.53 0.51
CA ALA A 858 -19.46 -11.53 1.16
C ALA A 858 -19.06 -10.10 0.77
N GLU A 859 -17.75 -9.86 0.71
CA GLU A 859 -17.12 -8.60 0.32
C GLU A 859 -17.52 -8.19 -1.09
N TYR A 860 -17.56 -9.18 -2.00
CA TYR A 860 -18.09 -9.00 -3.34
C TYR A 860 -19.51 -8.49 -3.21
N SER A 861 -20.43 -9.28 -2.64
CA SER A 861 -21.85 -8.93 -2.49
C SER A 861 -22.10 -7.50 -1.98
N GLN A 862 -21.31 -7.04 -1.00
CA GLN A 862 -21.39 -5.67 -0.44
C GLN A 862 -20.99 -4.59 -1.44
N ILE A 863 -19.85 -4.75 -2.12
CA ILE A 863 -19.40 -3.82 -3.17
C ILE A 863 -20.45 -3.71 -4.28
N PHE A 864 -21.06 -4.84 -4.66
CA PHE A 864 -22.09 -4.90 -5.70
C PHE A 864 -23.43 -4.28 -5.29
N SER A 865 -23.83 -4.46 -4.03
CA SER A 865 -25.10 -3.96 -3.53
C SER A 865 -25.23 -2.45 -3.78
N SER A 866 -24.19 -1.69 -3.45
CA SER A 866 -24.16 -0.24 -3.65
C SER A 866 -24.17 0.16 -5.13
N THR A 867 -23.33 -0.47 -5.95
CA THR A 867 -23.06 -0.09 -7.35
C THR A 867 -24.11 -0.60 -8.35
N MET A 868 -24.71 -1.77 -8.09
CA MET A 868 -25.71 -2.37 -8.97
C MET A 868 -27.15 -2.12 -8.52
N PHE A 869 -27.41 -2.16 -7.22
CA PHE A 869 -28.76 -2.12 -6.67
C PHE A 869 -29.08 -0.83 -5.90
N GLY A 870 -28.10 0.04 -5.65
CA GLY A 870 -28.30 1.29 -4.91
C GLY A 870 -28.20 1.14 -3.39
N GLY A 871 -27.77 -0.02 -2.89
CA GLY A 871 -27.63 -0.32 -1.47
C GLY A 871 -27.93 -1.78 -1.14
N GLU A 872 -27.48 -2.26 0.02
CA GLU A 872 -27.75 -3.62 0.52
C GLU A 872 -29.24 -3.82 0.83
N ASP A 873 -29.92 -2.75 1.22
CA ASP A 873 -31.37 -2.66 1.42
C ASP A 873 -32.15 -2.69 0.09
N GLN A 874 -31.48 -2.68 -1.05
CA GLN A 874 -32.11 -2.81 -2.37
C GLN A 874 -31.60 -4.05 -3.12
N ASP A 875 -30.52 -4.68 -2.67
CA ASP A 875 -29.99 -5.92 -3.25
C ASP A 875 -30.83 -7.12 -2.79
N PRO A 876 -31.58 -7.77 -3.71
CA PRO A 876 -32.45 -8.88 -3.35
C PRO A 876 -31.66 -10.15 -3.00
N VAL A 877 -30.42 -10.31 -3.47
CA VAL A 877 -29.54 -11.43 -3.12
C VAL A 877 -28.97 -11.21 -1.73
N HIS A 878 -28.49 -10.00 -1.44
CA HIS A 878 -28.00 -9.65 -0.11
C HIS A 878 -29.08 -9.90 0.96
N LYS A 879 -30.30 -9.40 0.71
CA LYS A 879 -31.47 -9.65 1.58
C LYS A 879 -31.81 -11.12 1.77
N ALA A 880 -31.70 -11.93 0.72
CA ALA A 880 -32.10 -13.34 0.80
C ALA A 880 -31.10 -14.19 1.59
N PHE A 881 -29.81 -13.88 1.52
CA PHE A 881 -28.74 -14.77 2.02
C PHE A 881 -27.96 -14.22 3.22
N TYR A 882 -27.92 -12.90 3.42
CA TYR A 882 -27.13 -12.25 4.48
C TYR A 882 -27.97 -11.52 5.53
N CYS A 883 -29.18 -11.05 5.18
CA CYS A 883 -30.22 -10.67 6.15
C CYS A 883 -31.04 -11.90 6.56
#